data_AF-F3MIU5-F1
#
_entry.id   AF-F3MIU5-F1
#
_cell.length_a   1.000
_cell.length_b   1.000
_cell.length_c   1.000
_cell.angle_alpha   90.00
_cell.angle_beta   90.00
_cell.angle_gamma   90.00
#
_symmetry.space_group_name_H-M   'P 1'
#
loop_
_entity.id
_entity.type
_entity.pdbx_description
1 polymer ?
#
loop_
_entity_poly.entity_id
_entity_poly.type
_entity_poly.pdbx_seq_one_letter_code
_entity_poly.pdbx_strand_id
1 'polypeptide(L)'
;MAEATVLERIPVRVAETILSACVDGYHPNIANKWGYVAGMALSALGRLAEWTGEKRFNEAVKRHMDVFIQEDGTIAGYTLEDYNLDHINKGKNLLPLWRTTEEEKYRRAAELLASQLVGQPRTDEGGFWHKKIYPFQMWLDGLYMSSPFMAEYAETFDAPEWFDEAARQLLLIERRTRNPQTGLLHHAYDESREQRWCDKETGRSRHVWGRAMGWYAMALVDSLEHFPVRHPQRGQLMGIFERMANALVRAQDQDSGLWYQVMDCNGRQGNYLEASGSCMLTYALAKGIRLHYLAEIDIGVVERAYDGIKKRFLTVDAEGLHLHGICHGAGLGGRKYRDGSYEYYLSEKVVRLANGRRSAPAGQHRNGEAASGGRGRASGMSQENMLTMRYPASWWRNMWREGLPSGNGMVGASVFGGVHEETVLLNHEGLWHWGRKDPLPDVSMTLAETRRLMDEGHYAEGSWSLANALRERGYGTRLASRFPLAAIKLFMPSTRAFRHYRRTLNMETGEVSVGWTDGSIRYVRRLFVSRADRAIVYEIGSEGCANQEINPEGRKGIGKHIEVQAGTSHCISGEIGLALYPSDRLGDTPEFKELAESVVTSAKGTFIRYAGRNDDGTDFGAVLRLICEGGSLQSTKEGTMLSFVKARRALALVKVFIRGKREQEWEQLERELSDFPENCEYDLLLTRHAELHGPLFHSASLKLNVTSGDVRSNEELLLEAYEGEAPDSLVRKMWAYGRYLFISGTAAESGPFGLYGLWGGDYRLVWCHHMANENIQMMYWHAHVGGLGELVPPLFRYYGSLMDDFRGNARNLYGCRGIYIPAGTTPGIGTPNQIVPVILNWTGAAGWLARHYYEHFLYTGDVRFLREEALPFMREAIQFYEDFAVVGEDGAYRLYPSVSPENTPLNFMPEDGRQLAHPMPTTVNATMDIAIMKELLTHLIQANRLVGGPGSEEERWMRMVERIPPYRTNGDGAVAEWLDPAFEDRYDHRHLSHIYPLFPGDEVTRESAPELYVAFEKAVRLRRLGAQSGWSLAHMASIYARLGAGDRALECLDTLAQSCLLPNLFTLHNDWRGMGICMDMPAAPIQLDANMGWVNAVQEMLLQVSPDMVKLLPALPERWRSGRLSGWRYHTGRITVEWDRDAGMFHAKLEAERETDILVSLPPWAGECSMSGPAASVQPSMLGPLFHAVRLHPGSQLLIDCSP
;
A
#
# COMPACT_ATOMS: atom_id res chain seq x y z
N MET A 1 -11.62 -56.19 -30.81
CA MET A 1 -10.54 -55.68 -31.69
C MET A 1 -11.04 -54.83 -32.86
N ALA A 2 -12.31 -54.37 -32.89
CA ALA A 2 -12.85 -53.53 -33.98
C ALA A 2 -12.96 -52.02 -33.64
N GLU A 3 -12.75 -51.61 -32.38
CA GLU A 3 -12.73 -50.18 -32.00
C GLU A 3 -11.32 -49.56 -32.02
N ALA A 4 -10.27 -50.38 -32.11
CA ALA A 4 -8.88 -49.91 -32.02
C ALA A 4 -8.32 -49.32 -33.34
N THR A 5 -8.97 -49.56 -34.48
CA THR A 5 -8.54 -49.06 -35.81
C THR A 5 -9.25 -47.76 -36.23
N VAL A 6 -10.21 -47.25 -35.45
CA VAL A 6 -11.08 -46.12 -35.85
C VAL A 6 -10.44 -44.73 -35.62
N LEU A 7 -9.27 -44.66 -34.95
CA LEU A 7 -8.61 -43.42 -34.53
C LEU A 7 -7.29 -43.08 -35.27
N GLU A 8 -6.87 -43.82 -36.29
CA GLU A 8 -5.51 -43.69 -36.87
C GLU A 8 -5.20 -42.35 -37.58
N ARG A 9 -6.20 -41.53 -37.96
CA ARG A 9 -5.96 -40.21 -38.60
C ARG A 9 -6.99 -39.14 -38.20
N ILE A 10 -7.07 -38.81 -36.91
CA ILE A 10 -8.00 -37.79 -36.37
C ILE A 10 -7.98 -36.47 -37.18
N PRO A 11 -6.83 -35.87 -37.52
CA PRO A 11 -6.81 -34.59 -38.25
C PRO A 11 -7.46 -34.66 -39.64
N VAL A 12 -7.29 -35.78 -40.37
CA VAL A 12 -7.90 -35.99 -41.69
C VAL A 12 -9.42 -36.09 -41.56
N ARG A 13 -9.92 -36.85 -40.57
CA ARG A 13 -11.36 -37.00 -40.35
C ARG A 13 -12.03 -35.70 -39.92
N VAL A 14 -11.34 -34.87 -39.12
CA VAL A 14 -11.81 -33.51 -38.79
C VAL A 14 -11.92 -32.67 -40.06
N ALA A 15 -10.89 -32.67 -40.90
CA ALA A 15 -10.91 -31.94 -42.18
C ALA A 15 -12.01 -32.44 -43.12
N GLU A 16 -12.22 -33.75 -43.21
CA GLU A 16 -13.30 -34.35 -44.00
C GLU A 16 -14.68 -33.96 -43.46
N THR A 17 -14.85 -33.90 -42.14
CA THR A 17 -16.10 -33.43 -41.51
C THR A 17 -16.35 -31.93 -41.80
N ILE A 18 -15.30 -31.10 -41.80
CA ILE A 18 -15.43 -29.69 -42.17
C ILE A 18 -15.78 -29.55 -43.65
N LEU A 19 -15.13 -30.32 -44.53
CA LEU A 19 -15.35 -30.22 -45.98
C LEU A 19 -16.65 -30.88 -46.46
N SER A 20 -17.21 -31.86 -45.72
CA SER A 20 -18.49 -32.48 -46.06
C SER A 20 -19.67 -31.52 -45.92
N ALA A 21 -19.53 -30.49 -45.08
CA ALA A 21 -20.51 -29.42 -44.92
C ALA A 21 -20.44 -28.33 -46.02
N CYS A 22 -19.57 -28.49 -47.02
CA CYS A 22 -19.52 -27.59 -48.18
C CYS A 22 -20.76 -27.75 -49.07
N VAL A 23 -21.32 -26.61 -49.49
CA VAL A 23 -22.35 -26.53 -50.54
C VAL A 23 -21.71 -25.84 -51.74
N ASP A 24 -21.82 -26.45 -52.93
CA ASP A 24 -21.18 -25.97 -54.16
C ASP A 24 -19.65 -25.75 -54.04
N GLY A 25 -18.99 -26.57 -53.21
CA GLY A 25 -17.55 -26.52 -52.98
C GLY A 25 -17.08 -25.46 -51.97
N TYR A 26 -18.02 -24.72 -51.35
CA TYR A 26 -17.75 -23.71 -50.32
C TYR A 26 -18.39 -24.08 -48.98
N HIS A 27 -17.63 -24.01 -47.91
CA HIS A 27 -18.16 -24.17 -46.56
C HIS A 27 -18.87 -22.89 -46.13
N PRO A 28 -20.16 -22.94 -45.76
CA PRO A 28 -20.99 -21.75 -45.56
C PRO A 28 -20.44 -20.84 -44.46
N ASN A 29 -19.78 -21.39 -43.43
CA ASN A 29 -19.18 -20.55 -42.38
C ASN A 29 -17.79 -20.01 -42.72
N ILE A 30 -17.04 -20.64 -43.64
CA ILE A 30 -15.67 -20.22 -43.99
C ILE A 30 -15.71 -19.18 -45.12
N ALA A 31 -16.65 -19.32 -46.07
CA ALA A 31 -16.83 -18.43 -47.20
C ALA A 31 -17.72 -17.20 -46.92
N ASN A 32 -18.39 -17.13 -45.76
CA ASN A 32 -19.34 -16.06 -45.45
C ASN A 32 -18.68 -14.70 -45.18
N LYS A 33 -17.63 -14.65 -44.36
CA LYS A 33 -16.99 -13.37 -43.97
C LYS A 33 -15.48 -13.47 -43.76
N TRP A 34 -14.80 -12.35 -43.93
CA TRP A 34 -13.40 -12.21 -43.55
C TRP A 34 -13.24 -12.17 -42.02
N GLY A 35 -12.46 -13.09 -41.45
CA GLY A 35 -12.25 -13.15 -40.00
C GLY A 35 -11.47 -14.38 -39.53
N TYR A 36 -10.95 -14.31 -38.30
CA TYR A 36 -9.97 -15.26 -37.78
C TYR A 36 -10.44 -16.72 -37.71
N VAL A 37 -11.70 -17.00 -37.33
CA VAL A 37 -12.18 -18.39 -37.18
C VAL A 37 -12.05 -19.18 -38.49
N ALA A 38 -12.50 -18.57 -39.59
CA ALA A 38 -12.34 -19.14 -40.93
C ALA A 38 -10.86 -19.22 -41.32
N GLY A 39 -10.08 -18.18 -40.99
CA GLY A 39 -8.64 -18.14 -41.25
C GLY A 39 -7.88 -19.29 -40.62
N MET A 40 -8.13 -19.60 -39.35
CA MET A 40 -7.49 -20.72 -38.66
C MET A 40 -7.89 -22.08 -39.23
N ALA A 41 -9.17 -22.27 -39.56
CA ALA A 41 -9.62 -23.52 -40.18
C ALA A 41 -8.88 -23.76 -41.50
N LEU A 42 -8.70 -22.71 -42.31
CA LEU A 42 -7.92 -22.78 -43.54
C LEU A 42 -6.44 -23.02 -43.28
N SER A 43 -5.83 -22.37 -42.28
CA SER A 43 -4.42 -22.62 -41.94
C SER A 43 -4.19 -24.05 -41.46
N ALA A 44 -5.15 -24.63 -40.74
CA ALA A 44 -5.12 -26.04 -40.34
C ALA A 44 -5.23 -26.98 -41.55
N LEU A 45 -6.08 -26.66 -42.55
CA LEU A 45 -6.15 -27.42 -43.81
C LEU A 45 -4.84 -27.31 -44.62
N GLY A 46 -4.22 -26.12 -44.68
CA GLY A 46 -2.94 -25.92 -45.35
C GLY A 46 -1.82 -26.76 -44.71
N ARG A 47 -1.67 -26.70 -43.39
CA ARG A 47 -0.72 -27.54 -42.64
C ARG A 47 -1.03 -29.04 -42.78
N LEU A 48 -2.31 -29.41 -42.86
CA LEU A 48 -2.70 -30.79 -43.14
C LEU A 48 -2.27 -31.21 -44.55
N ALA A 49 -2.41 -30.35 -45.55
CA ALA A 49 -1.96 -30.60 -46.91
C ALA A 49 -0.44 -30.82 -46.98
N GLU A 50 0.34 -30.04 -46.22
CA GLU A 50 1.79 -30.22 -46.10
C GLU A 50 2.13 -31.57 -45.46
N TRP A 51 1.40 -31.97 -44.42
CA TRP A 51 1.64 -33.23 -43.73
C TRP A 51 1.22 -34.47 -44.53
N THR A 52 0.06 -34.44 -45.20
CA THR A 52 -0.46 -35.58 -45.96
C THR A 52 0.00 -35.62 -47.41
N GLY A 53 0.44 -34.49 -47.96
CA GLY A 53 0.67 -34.30 -49.39
C GLY A 53 -0.62 -34.19 -50.23
N GLU A 54 -1.81 -34.16 -49.61
CA GLU A 54 -3.08 -34.15 -50.32
C GLU A 54 -3.46 -32.75 -50.82
N LYS A 55 -3.27 -32.51 -52.12
CA LYS A 55 -3.54 -31.21 -52.77
C LYS A 55 -4.95 -30.68 -52.58
N ARG A 56 -5.95 -31.55 -52.41
CA ARG A 56 -7.36 -31.17 -52.21
C ARG A 56 -7.57 -30.19 -51.05
N PHE A 57 -6.73 -30.26 -50.01
CA PHE A 57 -6.81 -29.34 -48.88
C PHE A 57 -6.27 -27.94 -49.23
N ASN A 58 -5.16 -27.84 -49.96
CA ASN A 58 -4.65 -26.54 -50.46
C ASN A 58 -5.60 -25.92 -51.50
N GLU A 59 -6.21 -26.73 -52.35
CA GLU A 59 -7.24 -26.27 -53.29
C GLU A 59 -8.46 -25.71 -52.55
N ALA A 60 -8.87 -26.35 -51.45
CA ALA A 60 -9.92 -25.80 -50.59
C ALA A 60 -9.49 -24.47 -49.95
N VAL A 61 -8.25 -24.35 -49.46
CA VAL A 61 -7.72 -23.08 -48.93
C VAL A 61 -7.78 -21.98 -49.97
N LYS A 62 -7.20 -22.22 -51.16
CA LYS A 62 -7.19 -21.25 -52.26
C LYS A 62 -8.61 -20.82 -52.63
N ARG A 63 -9.51 -21.79 -52.88
CA ARG A 63 -10.90 -21.52 -53.26
C ARG A 63 -11.61 -20.61 -52.27
N HIS A 64 -11.44 -20.84 -50.97
CA HIS A 64 -12.09 -20.02 -49.94
C HIS A 64 -11.42 -18.66 -49.74
N MET A 65 -10.12 -18.53 -50.02
CA MET A 65 -9.42 -17.24 -49.96
C MET A 65 -9.78 -16.37 -51.18
N ASP A 66 -9.88 -16.95 -52.38
CA ASP A 66 -10.26 -16.27 -53.62
C ASP A 66 -11.68 -15.65 -53.57
N VAL A 67 -12.55 -16.10 -52.67
CA VAL A 67 -13.86 -15.44 -52.42
C VAL A 67 -13.67 -13.99 -51.94
N PHE A 68 -12.58 -13.71 -51.22
CA PHE A 68 -12.34 -12.42 -50.59
C PHE A 68 -11.28 -11.60 -51.33
N ILE A 69 -10.22 -12.24 -51.82
CA ILE A 69 -9.07 -11.54 -52.40
C ILE A 69 -9.34 -11.19 -53.86
N GLN A 70 -9.43 -9.90 -54.16
CA GLN A 70 -9.60 -9.39 -55.51
C GLN A 70 -8.24 -9.28 -56.22
N GLU A 71 -8.25 -9.18 -57.55
CA GLU A 71 -7.03 -9.13 -58.38
C GLU A 71 -6.14 -7.90 -58.09
N ASP A 72 -6.72 -6.80 -57.61
CA ASP A 72 -5.95 -5.62 -57.20
C ASP A 72 -5.35 -5.74 -55.79
N GLY A 73 -5.63 -6.82 -55.06
CA GLY A 73 -5.20 -7.05 -53.68
C GLY A 73 -6.16 -6.52 -52.63
N THR A 74 -7.30 -5.93 -53.03
CA THR A 74 -8.36 -5.56 -52.08
C THR A 74 -9.02 -6.81 -51.49
N ILE A 75 -9.48 -6.69 -50.24
CA ILE A 75 -10.07 -7.79 -49.49
C ILE A 75 -11.56 -7.48 -49.26
N ALA A 76 -12.45 -8.31 -49.80
CA ALA A 76 -13.88 -8.13 -49.66
C ALA A 76 -14.32 -8.23 -48.19
N GLY A 77 -15.08 -7.24 -47.73
CA GLY A 77 -15.57 -7.17 -46.35
C GLY A 77 -14.50 -6.82 -45.31
N TYR A 78 -13.35 -6.29 -45.75
CA TYR A 78 -12.30 -5.75 -44.90
C TYR A 78 -12.15 -4.24 -45.13
N THR A 79 -11.83 -3.50 -44.07
CA THR A 79 -11.63 -2.05 -44.11
C THR A 79 -10.47 -1.71 -43.19
N LEU A 80 -9.50 -0.95 -43.71
CA LEU A 80 -8.25 -0.66 -42.99
C LEU A 80 -8.50 0.18 -41.74
N GLU A 81 -9.47 1.08 -41.81
CA GLU A 81 -9.82 2.04 -40.75
C GLU A 81 -10.42 1.39 -39.49
N ASP A 82 -10.78 0.11 -39.56
CA ASP A 82 -11.28 -0.66 -38.41
C ASP A 82 -10.17 -0.97 -37.40
N TYR A 83 -8.90 -0.99 -37.84
CA TYR A 83 -7.72 -1.39 -37.07
C TYR A 83 -8.01 -2.55 -36.12
N ASN A 84 -8.49 -3.67 -36.69
CA ASN A 84 -8.97 -4.83 -35.94
C ASN A 84 -8.04 -6.01 -36.17
N LEU A 85 -7.36 -6.46 -35.11
CA LEU A 85 -6.38 -7.54 -35.20
C LEU A 85 -7.02 -8.87 -35.65
N ASP A 86 -8.31 -9.12 -35.38
CA ASP A 86 -9.01 -10.34 -35.82
C ASP A 86 -9.03 -10.52 -37.35
N HIS A 87 -8.87 -9.43 -38.11
CA HIS A 87 -8.79 -9.49 -39.56
C HIS A 87 -7.41 -9.91 -40.07
N ILE A 88 -6.36 -9.75 -39.25
CA ILE A 88 -4.98 -10.07 -39.64
C ILE A 88 -4.77 -11.59 -39.71
N ASN A 89 -5.36 -12.36 -38.79
CA ASN A 89 -5.07 -13.79 -38.65
C ASN A 89 -5.39 -14.61 -39.92
N LYS A 90 -6.46 -14.26 -40.64
CA LYS A 90 -6.81 -14.93 -41.91
C LYS A 90 -5.78 -14.65 -43.00
N GLY A 91 -5.06 -13.52 -42.91
CA GLY A 91 -3.93 -13.14 -43.76
C GLY A 91 -2.75 -14.09 -43.72
N LYS A 92 -2.60 -14.91 -42.67
CA LYS A 92 -1.56 -15.96 -42.61
C LYS A 92 -1.66 -16.97 -43.74
N ASN A 93 -2.84 -17.13 -44.35
CA ASN A 93 -3.02 -18.00 -45.51
C ASN A 93 -2.53 -17.36 -46.82
N LEU A 94 -2.33 -16.04 -46.88
CA LEU A 94 -1.88 -15.33 -48.08
C LEU A 94 -0.41 -15.61 -48.38
N LEU A 95 0.42 -15.71 -47.35
CA LEU A 95 1.87 -15.93 -47.47
C LEU A 95 2.19 -17.30 -48.12
N PRO A 96 1.66 -18.44 -47.64
CA PRO A 96 1.87 -19.73 -48.30
C PRO A 96 1.18 -19.80 -49.67
N LEU A 97 0.02 -19.16 -49.87
CA LEU A 97 -0.61 -19.09 -51.19
C LEU A 97 0.27 -18.32 -52.19
N TRP A 98 0.84 -17.18 -51.79
CA TRP A 98 1.78 -16.44 -52.61
C TRP A 98 3.05 -17.25 -52.90
N ARG A 99 3.66 -17.88 -51.89
CA ARG A 99 4.85 -18.74 -52.09
C ARG A 99 4.62 -19.91 -53.06
N THR A 100 3.38 -20.40 -53.15
CA THR A 100 3.06 -21.56 -53.99
C THR A 100 2.49 -21.19 -55.36
N THR A 101 1.81 -20.04 -55.48
CA THR A 101 1.14 -19.62 -56.73
C THR A 101 1.83 -18.45 -57.43
N GLU A 102 2.61 -17.67 -56.68
CA GLU A 102 3.19 -16.38 -57.09
C GLU A 102 2.16 -15.37 -57.62
N GLU A 103 0.87 -15.57 -57.34
CA GLU A 103 -0.20 -14.64 -57.72
C GLU A 103 -0.09 -13.35 -56.90
N GLU A 104 0.20 -12.24 -57.58
CA GLU A 104 0.51 -10.94 -56.96
C GLU A 104 -0.62 -10.38 -56.08
N LYS A 105 -1.88 -10.75 -56.35
CA LYS A 105 -3.02 -10.36 -55.51
C LYS A 105 -2.86 -10.77 -54.04
N TYR A 106 -2.23 -11.92 -53.76
CA TYR A 106 -1.99 -12.37 -52.39
C TYR A 106 -0.89 -11.55 -51.71
N ARG A 107 0.14 -11.15 -52.47
CA ARG A 107 1.20 -10.26 -51.98
C ARG A 107 0.62 -8.90 -51.60
N ARG A 108 -0.14 -8.29 -52.50
CA ARG A 108 -0.80 -6.99 -52.30
C ARG A 108 -1.79 -7.04 -51.14
N ALA A 109 -2.56 -8.12 -51.01
CA ALA A 109 -3.44 -8.31 -49.86
C ALA A 109 -2.66 -8.45 -48.54
N ALA A 110 -1.50 -9.12 -48.55
CA ALA A 110 -0.64 -9.19 -47.37
C ALA A 110 -0.03 -7.83 -47.01
N GLU A 111 0.43 -7.05 -48.00
CA GLU A 111 0.91 -5.67 -47.83
C GLU A 111 -0.18 -4.74 -47.26
N LEU A 112 -1.44 -4.91 -47.68
CA LEU A 112 -2.59 -4.18 -47.13
C LEU A 112 -2.78 -4.48 -45.63
N LEU A 113 -2.64 -5.74 -45.22
CA LEU A 113 -2.74 -6.13 -43.80
C LEU A 113 -1.53 -5.63 -42.99
N ALA A 114 -0.32 -5.67 -43.57
CA ALA A 114 0.88 -5.11 -42.96
C ALA A 114 0.76 -3.58 -42.78
N SER A 115 0.16 -2.89 -43.74
CA SER A 115 -0.12 -1.44 -43.68
C SER A 115 -1.07 -1.08 -42.52
N GLN A 116 -2.06 -1.92 -42.24
CA GLN A 116 -2.90 -1.76 -41.05
C GLN A 116 -2.05 -1.84 -39.77
N LEU A 117 -1.13 -2.79 -39.68
CA LEU A 117 -0.28 -2.97 -38.49
C LEU A 117 0.68 -1.79 -38.26
N VAL A 118 1.15 -1.13 -39.32
CA VAL A 118 1.93 0.11 -39.20
C VAL A 118 1.11 1.21 -38.51
N GLY A 119 -0.15 1.38 -38.93
CA GLY A 119 -1.07 2.39 -38.38
C GLY A 119 -1.88 1.93 -37.16
N GLN A 120 -1.69 0.70 -36.69
CA GLN A 120 -2.49 0.12 -35.61
C GLN A 120 -2.30 0.96 -34.34
N PRO A 121 -3.39 1.42 -33.68
CA PRO A 121 -3.30 2.18 -32.45
C PRO A 121 -2.52 1.43 -31.37
N ARG A 122 -1.75 2.16 -30.57
CA ARG A 122 -0.81 1.61 -29.60
C ARG A 122 -1.04 2.18 -28.21
N THR A 123 -0.68 1.37 -27.23
CA THR A 123 -0.39 1.78 -25.86
C THR A 123 0.90 2.63 -25.83
N ASP A 124 1.14 3.37 -24.75
CA ASP A 124 2.31 4.25 -24.59
C ASP A 124 3.63 3.47 -24.67
N GLU A 125 3.64 2.21 -24.22
CA GLU A 125 4.79 1.32 -24.38
C GLU A 125 4.88 0.63 -25.76
N GLY A 126 4.00 1.00 -26.70
CA GLY A 126 4.03 0.56 -28.09
C GLY A 126 3.28 -0.74 -28.39
N GLY A 127 2.51 -1.28 -27.44
CA GLY A 127 1.69 -2.48 -27.62
C GLY A 127 0.39 -2.25 -28.39
N PHE A 128 0.03 -3.12 -29.33
CA PHE A 128 -1.14 -2.94 -30.18
C PHE A 128 -2.46 -3.06 -29.43
N TRP A 129 -3.33 -2.07 -29.61
CA TRP A 129 -4.73 -2.20 -29.24
C TRP A 129 -5.35 -3.35 -30.02
N HIS A 130 -6.17 -4.17 -29.35
CA HIS A 130 -6.78 -5.34 -29.96
C HIS A 130 -7.70 -4.95 -31.12
N LYS A 131 -8.44 -3.84 -30.96
CA LYS A 131 -9.24 -3.18 -32.00
C LYS A 131 -9.31 -1.67 -31.74
N LYS A 132 -9.52 -0.84 -32.77
CA LYS A 132 -9.77 0.62 -32.59
C LYS A 132 -10.86 0.92 -31.57
N ILE A 133 -11.92 0.11 -31.56
CA ILE A 133 -13.07 0.27 -30.65
C ILE A 133 -12.78 -0.16 -29.20
N TYR A 134 -11.60 -0.73 -28.93
CA TYR A 134 -11.14 -1.13 -27.61
C TYR A 134 -9.88 -0.33 -27.28
N PRO A 135 -10.03 0.98 -26.98
CA PRO A 135 -8.88 1.83 -26.72
C PRO A 135 -8.10 1.31 -25.52
N PHE A 136 -6.78 1.42 -25.62
CA PHE A 136 -5.78 1.04 -24.60
C PHE A 136 -5.70 -0.45 -24.25
N GLN A 137 -6.44 -1.33 -24.94
CA GLN A 137 -6.56 -2.74 -24.57
C GLN A 137 -5.72 -3.67 -25.43
N MET A 138 -4.81 -4.41 -24.82
CA MET A 138 -4.10 -5.54 -25.43
C MET A 138 -4.65 -6.86 -24.91
N TRP A 139 -5.02 -7.79 -25.80
CA TRP A 139 -5.55 -9.09 -25.42
C TRP A 139 -4.58 -10.18 -25.86
N LEU A 140 -4.42 -11.26 -25.07
CA LEU A 140 -3.61 -12.42 -25.46
C LEU A 140 -4.03 -12.97 -26.84
N ASP A 141 -5.32 -12.91 -27.14
CA ASP A 141 -5.92 -13.23 -28.43
C ASP A 141 -5.26 -12.47 -29.57
N GLY A 142 -5.08 -11.15 -29.40
CA GLY A 142 -4.50 -10.26 -30.41
C GLY A 142 -3.10 -10.68 -30.84
N LEU A 143 -2.31 -11.24 -29.93
CA LEU A 143 -0.95 -11.68 -30.22
C LEU A 143 -0.92 -12.86 -31.20
N TYR A 144 -1.86 -13.79 -31.07
CA TYR A 144 -1.99 -14.86 -32.07
C TYR A 144 -2.52 -14.33 -33.40
N MET A 145 -3.32 -13.27 -33.37
CA MET A 145 -3.87 -12.69 -34.59
C MET A 145 -2.80 -11.98 -35.43
N SER A 146 -1.82 -11.31 -34.80
CA SER A 146 -0.82 -10.51 -35.50
C SER A 146 0.60 -11.08 -35.49
N SER A 147 1.12 -11.59 -34.37
CA SER A 147 2.56 -11.88 -34.24
C SER A 147 3.07 -12.99 -35.16
N PRO A 148 2.35 -14.11 -35.37
CA PRO A 148 2.76 -15.11 -36.37
C PRO A 148 2.75 -14.56 -37.79
N PHE A 149 1.75 -13.73 -38.14
CA PHE A 149 1.69 -13.08 -39.45
C PHE A 149 2.88 -12.15 -39.66
N MET A 150 3.22 -11.30 -38.68
CA MET A 150 4.37 -10.40 -38.76
C MET A 150 5.68 -11.17 -38.93
N ALA A 151 5.90 -12.25 -38.16
CA ALA A 151 7.12 -13.04 -38.24
C ALA A 151 7.25 -13.78 -39.60
N GLU A 152 6.17 -14.36 -40.10
CA GLU A 152 6.18 -15.03 -41.40
C GLU A 152 6.26 -14.04 -42.57
N TYR A 153 5.65 -12.86 -42.44
CA TYR A 153 5.76 -11.76 -43.41
C TYR A 153 7.21 -11.25 -43.49
N ALA A 154 7.85 -11.04 -42.33
CA ALA A 154 9.26 -10.65 -42.22
C ALA A 154 10.17 -11.63 -42.97
N GLU A 155 9.98 -12.94 -42.74
CA GLU A 155 10.75 -13.98 -43.41
C GLU A 155 10.45 -14.06 -44.91
N THR A 156 9.18 -13.94 -45.31
CA THR A 156 8.76 -14.12 -46.70
C THR A 156 9.21 -12.96 -47.60
N PHE A 157 9.22 -11.73 -47.08
CA PHE A 157 9.50 -10.52 -47.86
C PHE A 157 10.79 -9.78 -47.44
N ASP A 158 11.65 -10.41 -46.63
CA ASP A 158 12.91 -9.83 -46.13
C ASP A 158 12.71 -8.46 -45.44
N ALA A 159 11.74 -8.40 -44.53
CA ALA A 159 11.33 -7.19 -43.82
C ALA A 159 11.62 -7.33 -42.31
N PRO A 160 12.90 -7.24 -41.89
CA PRO A 160 13.35 -7.66 -40.56
C PRO A 160 12.76 -6.86 -39.39
N GLU A 161 12.32 -5.62 -39.63
CA GLU A 161 11.67 -4.77 -38.62
C GLU A 161 10.41 -5.41 -38.01
N TRP A 162 9.76 -6.29 -38.75
CA TRP A 162 8.58 -7.03 -38.27
C TRP A 162 8.94 -8.13 -37.26
N PHE A 163 10.18 -8.63 -37.25
CA PHE A 163 10.66 -9.49 -36.16
C PHE A 163 10.77 -8.72 -34.85
N ASP A 164 11.34 -7.51 -34.88
CA ASP A 164 11.44 -6.65 -33.70
C ASP A 164 10.05 -6.26 -33.18
N GLU A 165 9.10 -5.98 -34.08
CA GLU A 165 7.71 -5.70 -33.72
C GLU A 165 7.04 -6.93 -33.08
N ALA A 166 7.12 -8.10 -33.71
CA ALA A 166 6.54 -9.32 -33.15
C ALA A 166 7.13 -9.64 -31.77
N ALA A 167 8.44 -9.49 -31.59
CA ALA A 167 9.11 -9.70 -30.31
C ALA A 167 8.64 -8.68 -29.25
N ARG A 168 8.52 -7.39 -29.61
CA ARG A 168 8.02 -6.35 -28.71
C ARG A 168 6.62 -6.68 -28.20
N GLN A 169 5.70 -7.01 -29.11
CA GLN A 169 4.32 -7.35 -28.75
C GLN A 169 4.27 -8.55 -27.80
N LEU A 170 4.99 -9.64 -28.13
CA LEU A 170 5.02 -10.86 -27.33
C LEU A 170 5.63 -10.65 -25.94
N LEU A 171 6.75 -9.93 -25.84
CA LEU A 171 7.44 -9.67 -24.57
C LEU A 171 6.64 -8.69 -23.69
N LEU A 172 6.01 -7.69 -24.30
CA LEU A 172 5.27 -6.67 -23.59
C LEU A 172 4.01 -7.24 -22.94
N ILE A 173 3.19 -7.96 -23.69
CA ILE A 173 1.97 -8.52 -23.13
C ILE A 173 2.27 -9.56 -22.05
N GLU A 174 3.35 -10.33 -22.16
CA GLU A 174 3.76 -11.30 -21.14
C GLU A 174 4.14 -10.58 -19.86
N ARG A 175 4.97 -9.55 -19.95
CA ARG A 175 5.34 -8.71 -18.80
C ARG A 175 4.10 -8.10 -18.14
N ARG A 176 3.14 -7.64 -18.94
CA ARG A 176 1.94 -6.95 -18.46
C ARG A 176 0.85 -7.87 -17.94
N THR A 177 0.72 -9.10 -18.44
CA THR A 177 -0.37 -10.02 -18.07
C THR A 177 0.09 -11.20 -17.22
N ARG A 178 1.38 -11.49 -17.11
CA ARG A 178 1.88 -12.60 -16.29
C ARG A 178 1.49 -12.39 -14.84
N ASN A 179 0.75 -13.35 -14.31
CA ASN A 179 0.60 -13.62 -12.90
C ASN A 179 1.96 -14.12 -12.35
N PRO A 180 2.60 -13.35 -11.48
CA PRO A 180 3.95 -13.63 -11.00
C PRO A 180 4.03 -14.74 -9.97
N GLN A 181 2.91 -15.14 -9.36
CA GLN A 181 2.84 -16.27 -8.43
C GLN A 181 2.68 -17.60 -9.18
N THR A 182 1.77 -17.64 -10.16
CA THR A 182 1.47 -18.89 -10.89
C THR A 182 2.35 -19.07 -12.12
N GLY A 183 2.79 -17.97 -12.72
CA GLY A 183 3.44 -17.93 -14.04
C GLY A 183 2.45 -17.97 -15.21
N LEU A 184 1.14 -18.07 -14.94
CA LEU A 184 0.08 -18.00 -15.96
C LEU A 184 -0.18 -16.54 -16.37
N LEU A 185 -0.77 -16.31 -17.54
CA LEU A 185 -1.06 -14.96 -18.04
C LEU A 185 -2.57 -14.69 -17.97
N HIS A 186 -2.93 -13.53 -17.43
CA HIS A 186 -4.29 -13.03 -17.45
C HIS A 186 -4.74 -12.73 -18.90
N HIS A 187 -6.03 -12.90 -19.20
CA HIS A 187 -6.57 -12.82 -20.57
C HIS A 187 -6.24 -11.52 -21.32
N ALA A 188 -6.21 -10.38 -20.64
CA ALA A 188 -5.93 -9.10 -21.29
C ALA A 188 -5.30 -8.07 -20.34
N TYR A 189 -4.79 -7.00 -20.92
CA TYR A 189 -4.25 -5.81 -20.27
C TYR A 189 -4.91 -4.56 -20.87
N ASP A 190 -5.41 -3.66 -20.03
CA ASP A 190 -5.92 -2.34 -20.40
C ASP A 190 -4.97 -1.29 -19.80
N GLU A 191 -4.22 -0.57 -20.64
CA GLU A 191 -3.23 0.41 -20.19
C GLU A 191 -3.87 1.61 -19.50
N SER A 192 -5.02 2.07 -20.00
CA SER A 192 -5.80 3.15 -19.37
C SER A 192 -6.33 2.75 -17.99
N ARG A 193 -6.47 1.45 -17.78
CA ARG A 193 -7.12 0.83 -16.63
C ARG A 193 -8.56 1.30 -16.42
N GLU A 194 -9.19 1.89 -17.43
CA GLU A 194 -10.56 2.40 -17.36
C GLU A 194 -11.60 1.29 -17.52
N GLN A 195 -11.26 0.16 -18.15
CA GLN A 195 -12.20 -0.94 -18.36
C GLN A 195 -12.63 -1.60 -17.04
N ARG A 196 -13.93 -1.71 -16.76
CA ARG A 196 -14.48 -2.40 -15.56
C ARG A 196 -14.02 -3.87 -15.44
N TRP A 197 -13.67 -4.51 -16.57
CA TRP A 197 -13.19 -5.89 -16.56
C TRP A 197 -11.73 -6.04 -16.12
N CYS A 198 -10.96 -4.96 -16.18
CA CYS A 198 -9.57 -4.97 -15.79
C CYS A 198 -9.43 -4.59 -14.32
N ASP A 199 -8.41 -5.16 -13.71
CA ASP A 199 -7.83 -4.76 -12.44
C ASP A 199 -7.27 -3.34 -12.60
N LYS A 200 -7.69 -2.45 -11.72
CA LYS A 200 -7.38 -1.02 -11.81
C LYS A 200 -5.92 -0.70 -11.51
N GLU A 201 -5.19 -1.64 -10.90
CA GLU A 201 -3.77 -1.46 -10.53
C GLU A 201 -2.83 -2.00 -11.60
N THR A 202 -3.17 -3.15 -12.16
CA THR A 202 -2.31 -3.88 -13.08
C THR A 202 -2.77 -3.74 -14.52
N GLY A 203 -3.97 -3.23 -14.76
CA GLY A 203 -4.65 -3.26 -16.05
C GLY A 203 -5.06 -4.67 -16.48
N ARG A 204 -4.79 -5.72 -15.69
CA ARG A 204 -4.99 -7.12 -16.10
C ARG A 204 -6.44 -7.52 -15.97
N SER A 205 -6.95 -8.38 -16.85
CA SER A 205 -8.23 -9.03 -16.58
C SER A 205 -8.16 -9.89 -15.32
N ARG A 206 -9.29 -10.07 -14.62
CA ARG A 206 -9.31 -10.69 -13.27
C ARG A 206 -8.83 -12.14 -13.24
N HIS A 207 -9.09 -12.90 -14.29
CA HIS A 207 -8.85 -14.34 -14.32
C HIS A 207 -8.02 -14.79 -15.53
N VAL A 208 -7.41 -15.96 -15.35
CA VAL A 208 -6.66 -16.67 -16.39
C VAL A 208 -7.65 -17.52 -17.17
N TRP A 209 -8.08 -16.99 -18.31
CA TRP A 209 -8.94 -17.74 -19.22
C TRP A 209 -8.10 -18.75 -20.03
N GLY A 210 -8.47 -20.04 -19.98
CA GLY A 210 -7.67 -21.11 -20.54
C GLY A 210 -7.41 -21.01 -22.04
N ARG A 211 -8.38 -20.52 -22.81
CA ARG A 211 -8.17 -20.28 -24.23
C ARG A 211 -7.28 -19.06 -24.52
N ALA A 212 -7.32 -18.02 -23.68
CA ALA A 212 -6.39 -16.88 -23.82
C ALA A 212 -4.93 -17.32 -23.65
N MET A 213 -4.66 -18.19 -22.66
CA MET A 213 -3.36 -18.85 -22.51
C MET A 213 -2.98 -19.65 -23.75
N GLY A 214 -3.94 -20.40 -24.31
CA GLY A 214 -3.77 -21.11 -25.57
C GLY A 214 -3.36 -20.19 -26.72
N TRP A 215 -4.01 -19.02 -26.87
CA TRP A 215 -3.67 -18.06 -27.92
C TRP A 215 -2.24 -17.59 -27.82
N TYR A 216 -1.82 -17.19 -26.62
CA TYR A 216 -0.49 -16.69 -26.40
C TYR A 216 0.59 -17.78 -26.60
N ALA A 217 0.32 -19.00 -26.15
CA ALA A 217 1.22 -20.14 -26.38
C ALA A 217 1.39 -20.47 -27.86
N MET A 218 0.30 -20.45 -28.64
CA MET A 218 0.40 -20.61 -30.08
C MET A 218 1.11 -19.43 -30.75
N ALA A 219 0.91 -18.20 -30.27
CA ALA A 219 1.57 -17.02 -30.81
C ALA A 219 3.10 -17.13 -30.65
N LEU A 220 3.59 -17.55 -29.48
CA LEU A 220 5.01 -17.76 -29.24
C LEU A 220 5.60 -18.84 -30.15
N VAL A 221 5.01 -20.04 -30.18
CA VAL A 221 5.60 -21.16 -30.93
C VAL A 221 5.48 -21.01 -32.44
N ASP A 222 4.40 -20.40 -32.94
CA ASP A 222 4.24 -20.12 -34.37
C ASP A 222 5.13 -18.95 -34.81
N SER A 223 5.29 -17.89 -34.02
CA SER A 223 6.26 -16.83 -34.35
C SER A 223 7.69 -17.35 -34.32
N LEU A 224 8.10 -18.08 -33.27
CA LEU A 224 9.48 -18.58 -33.13
C LEU A 224 9.96 -19.48 -34.28
N GLU A 225 9.04 -20.15 -34.97
CA GLU A 225 9.34 -20.96 -36.16
C GLU A 225 9.95 -20.14 -37.30
N HIS A 226 9.57 -18.86 -37.41
CA HIS A 226 10.04 -17.94 -38.44
C HIS A 226 11.19 -17.01 -37.98
N PHE A 227 11.47 -16.94 -36.67
CA PHE A 227 12.51 -16.03 -36.16
C PHE A 227 13.92 -16.49 -36.54
N PRO A 228 14.79 -15.58 -37.04
CA PRO A 228 16.18 -15.90 -37.32
C PRO A 228 16.92 -16.39 -36.07
N VAL A 229 17.75 -17.43 -36.19
CA VAL A 229 18.49 -18.02 -35.07
C VAL A 229 19.32 -16.99 -34.30
N ARG A 230 19.87 -15.98 -35.00
CA ARG A 230 20.71 -14.92 -34.44
C ARG A 230 19.94 -13.69 -33.93
N HIS A 231 18.61 -13.69 -33.99
CA HIS A 231 17.83 -12.54 -33.55
C HIS A 231 18.02 -12.30 -32.03
N PRO A 232 18.34 -11.07 -31.58
CA PRO A 232 18.78 -10.80 -30.21
C PRO A 232 17.74 -11.18 -29.14
N GLN A 233 16.45 -11.06 -29.47
CA GLN A 233 15.35 -11.39 -28.56
C GLN A 233 14.86 -12.83 -28.66
N ARG A 234 15.37 -13.66 -29.59
CA ARG A 234 14.89 -15.05 -29.76
C ARG A 234 15.09 -15.88 -28.50
N GLY A 235 16.25 -15.74 -27.84
CA GLY A 235 16.52 -16.39 -26.56
C GLY A 235 15.57 -15.93 -25.44
N GLN A 236 15.19 -14.65 -25.42
CA GLN A 236 14.21 -14.14 -24.45
C GLN A 236 12.82 -14.73 -24.70
N LEU A 237 12.39 -14.82 -25.96
CA LEU A 237 11.13 -15.44 -26.36
C LEU A 237 11.06 -16.93 -26.00
N MET A 238 12.16 -17.67 -26.20
CA MET A 238 12.28 -19.06 -25.74
C MET A 238 12.21 -19.14 -24.20
N GLY A 239 12.93 -18.26 -23.48
CA GLY A 239 12.93 -18.25 -22.02
C GLY A 239 11.56 -17.93 -21.41
N ILE A 240 10.76 -17.06 -22.05
CA ILE A 240 9.39 -16.81 -21.60
C ILE A 240 8.45 -17.98 -21.94
N PHE A 241 8.70 -18.67 -23.07
CA PHE A 241 7.94 -19.86 -23.43
C PHE A 241 8.20 -21.02 -22.47
N GLU A 242 9.47 -21.26 -22.09
CA GLU A 242 9.86 -22.27 -21.08
C GLU A 242 9.18 -22.01 -19.74
N ARG A 243 9.23 -20.75 -19.26
CA ARG A 243 8.61 -20.36 -18.00
C ARG A 243 7.09 -20.56 -18.02
N MET A 244 6.44 -20.16 -19.12
CA MET A 244 5.01 -20.37 -19.28
C MET A 244 4.68 -21.86 -19.36
N ALA A 245 5.45 -22.66 -20.11
CA ALA A 245 5.25 -24.09 -20.23
C ALA A 245 5.29 -24.77 -18.86
N ASN A 246 6.27 -24.43 -18.02
CA ASN A 246 6.35 -24.88 -16.63
C ASN A 246 5.12 -24.48 -15.80
N ALA A 247 4.57 -23.27 -16.00
CA ALA A 247 3.32 -22.85 -15.35
C ALA A 247 2.11 -23.66 -15.84
N LEU A 248 2.05 -23.97 -17.14
CA LEU A 248 1.01 -24.82 -17.72
C LEU A 248 1.07 -26.24 -17.16
N VAL A 249 2.25 -26.83 -17.00
CA VAL A 249 2.40 -28.16 -16.38
C VAL A 249 1.83 -28.17 -14.96
N ARG A 250 2.14 -27.16 -14.14
CA ARG A 250 1.60 -27.04 -12.77
C ARG A 250 0.09 -26.85 -12.75
N ALA A 251 -0.46 -26.14 -13.73
CA ALA A 251 -1.89 -25.88 -13.83
C ALA A 251 -2.69 -27.04 -14.46
N GLN A 252 -2.02 -28.07 -14.98
CA GLN A 252 -2.66 -29.24 -15.60
C GLN A 252 -3.35 -30.08 -14.52
N ASP A 253 -4.62 -30.42 -14.75
CA ASP A 253 -5.35 -31.38 -13.93
C ASP A 253 -4.72 -32.76 -14.10
N GLN A 254 -4.22 -33.33 -12.99
CA GLN A 254 -3.42 -34.56 -13.05
C GLN A 254 -4.26 -35.81 -13.36
N ASP A 255 -5.56 -35.78 -13.03
CA ASP A 255 -6.46 -36.92 -13.25
C ASP A 255 -6.94 -36.98 -14.71
N SER A 256 -7.18 -35.83 -15.33
CA SER A 256 -7.65 -35.76 -16.71
C SER A 256 -6.55 -35.51 -17.73
N GLY A 257 -5.43 -34.94 -17.33
CA GLY A 257 -4.40 -34.39 -18.22
C GLY A 257 -4.79 -33.07 -18.90
N LEU A 258 -5.87 -32.41 -18.46
CA LEU A 258 -6.48 -31.28 -19.19
C LEU A 258 -6.44 -30.00 -18.35
N TRP A 259 -6.84 -28.88 -18.95
CA TRP A 259 -6.93 -27.59 -18.26
C TRP A 259 -8.37 -27.12 -18.14
N TYR A 260 -8.64 -26.38 -17.06
CA TYR A 260 -9.94 -25.78 -16.79
C TYR A 260 -10.17 -24.52 -17.64
N GLN A 261 -11.44 -24.18 -17.86
CA GLN A 261 -11.88 -22.93 -18.51
C GLN A 261 -11.28 -21.70 -17.81
N VAL A 262 -11.28 -21.67 -16.48
CA VAL A 262 -10.61 -20.63 -15.68
C VAL A 262 -9.48 -21.27 -14.87
N MET A 263 -8.24 -21.12 -15.34
CA MET A 263 -7.09 -21.93 -14.90
C MET A 263 -6.53 -21.54 -13.53
N ASP A 264 -6.80 -20.31 -13.07
CA ASP A 264 -6.45 -19.83 -11.73
C ASP A 264 -7.50 -20.22 -10.67
N CYS A 265 -8.59 -20.87 -11.09
CA CYS A 265 -9.69 -21.32 -10.24
C CYS A 265 -9.95 -22.83 -10.38
N ASN A 266 -8.88 -23.64 -10.52
CA ASN A 266 -8.99 -25.09 -10.64
C ASN A 266 -9.77 -25.69 -9.47
N GLY A 267 -10.73 -26.57 -9.76
CA GLY A 267 -11.58 -27.21 -8.75
C GLY A 267 -12.64 -26.31 -8.09
N ARG A 268 -12.70 -25.00 -8.40
CA ARG A 268 -13.79 -24.13 -7.92
C ARG A 268 -15.13 -24.58 -8.51
N GLN A 269 -16.18 -24.55 -7.70
CA GLN A 269 -17.53 -24.98 -8.08
C GLN A 269 -18.02 -24.27 -9.35
N GLY A 270 -18.45 -25.05 -10.34
CA GLY A 270 -18.94 -24.55 -11.64
C GLY A 270 -17.87 -24.49 -12.73
N ASN A 271 -16.58 -24.55 -12.39
CA ASN A 271 -15.52 -24.67 -13.39
C ASN A 271 -15.59 -26.02 -14.10
N TYR A 272 -15.08 -26.09 -15.32
CA TYR A 272 -15.05 -27.32 -16.11
C TYR A 272 -13.77 -27.42 -16.95
N LEU A 273 -13.35 -28.65 -17.23
CA LEU A 273 -12.27 -28.93 -18.16
C LEU A 273 -12.70 -28.54 -19.58
N GLU A 274 -11.91 -27.73 -20.25
CA GLU A 274 -12.30 -27.05 -21.49
C GLU A 274 -11.48 -27.56 -22.67
N ALA A 275 -12.17 -27.83 -23.79
CA ALA A 275 -11.58 -28.53 -24.91
C ALA A 275 -10.64 -27.66 -25.76
N SER A 276 -11.04 -26.44 -26.13
CA SER A 276 -10.27 -25.62 -27.08
C SER A 276 -8.92 -25.15 -26.55
N GLY A 277 -8.89 -24.60 -25.34
CA GLY A 277 -7.67 -24.24 -24.60
C GLY A 277 -6.80 -25.47 -24.38
N SER A 278 -7.36 -26.62 -23.98
CA SER A 278 -6.56 -27.86 -23.85
C SER A 278 -5.93 -28.28 -25.18
N CYS A 279 -6.65 -28.20 -26.30
CA CYS A 279 -6.11 -28.49 -27.64
C CYS A 279 -4.97 -27.52 -28.02
N MET A 280 -5.15 -26.23 -27.78
CA MET A 280 -4.17 -25.19 -28.13
C MET A 280 -2.89 -25.30 -27.29
N LEU A 281 -3.03 -25.53 -25.98
CA LEU A 281 -1.90 -25.73 -25.07
C LEU A 281 -1.14 -27.02 -25.40
N THR A 282 -1.87 -28.12 -25.65
CA THR A 282 -1.27 -29.39 -26.10
C THR A 282 -0.48 -29.21 -27.40
N TYR A 283 -1.08 -28.52 -28.38
CA TYR A 283 -0.42 -28.22 -29.65
C TYR A 283 0.86 -27.39 -29.46
N ALA A 284 0.80 -26.32 -28.66
CA ALA A 284 1.94 -25.44 -28.46
C ALA A 284 3.10 -26.16 -27.74
N LEU A 285 2.80 -26.92 -26.67
CA LEU A 285 3.80 -27.70 -25.95
C LEU A 285 4.42 -28.79 -26.85
N ALA A 286 3.60 -29.52 -27.60
CA ALA A 286 4.08 -30.55 -28.54
C ALA A 286 5.02 -29.97 -29.59
N LYS A 287 4.64 -28.83 -30.19
CA LYS A 287 5.47 -28.16 -31.20
C LYS A 287 6.74 -27.57 -30.57
N GLY A 288 6.66 -27.00 -29.37
CA GLY A 288 7.80 -26.48 -28.62
C GLY A 288 8.85 -27.53 -28.31
N ILE A 289 8.43 -28.73 -27.88
CA ILE A 289 9.32 -29.87 -27.66
C ILE A 289 9.93 -30.34 -29.00
N ARG A 290 9.10 -30.53 -30.03
CA ARG A 290 9.55 -31.00 -31.36
C ARG A 290 10.59 -30.08 -32.00
N LEU A 291 10.45 -28.76 -31.81
CA LEU A 291 11.37 -27.75 -32.35
C LEU A 291 12.49 -27.36 -31.37
N HIS A 292 12.60 -28.05 -30.23
CA HIS A 292 13.61 -27.81 -29.20
C HIS A 292 13.60 -26.37 -28.63
N TYR A 293 12.42 -25.77 -28.52
CA TYR A 293 12.21 -24.50 -27.81
C TYR A 293 11.96 -24.70 -26.32
N LEU A 294 11.57 -25.92 -25.94
CA LEU A 294 11.34 -26.33 -24.56
C LEU A 294 12.38 -27.39 -24.16
N ALA A 295 13.11 -27.14 -23.07
CA ALA A 295 14.18 -28.01 -22.60
C ALA A 295 13.78 -28.88 -21.39
N GLU A 296 12.91 -28.39 -20.51
CA GLU A 296 12.61 -29.03 -19.23
C GLU A 296 11.27 -29.79 -19.22
N ILE A 297 10.46 -29.65 -20.26
CA ILE A 297 9.09 -30.18 -20.31
C ILE A 297 9.08 -31.63 -20.84
N ASP A 298 8.64 -32.55 -19.99
CA ASP A 298 8.46 -33.97 -20.32
C ASP A 298 7.34 -34.17 -21.34
N ILE A 299 7.60 -35.00 -22.36
CA ILE A 299 6.62 -35.31 -23.42
C ILE A 299 5.35 -35.99 -22.89
N GLY A 300 5.45 -36.69 -21.76
CA GLY A 300 4.31 -37.34 -21.10
C GLY A 300 3.24 -36.35 -20.65
N VAL A 301 3.57 -35.05 -20.44
CA VAL A 301 2.57 -33.99 -20.20
C VAL A 301 1.64 -33.85 -21.41
N VAL A 302 2.22 -33.86 -22.61
CA VAL A 302 1.50 -33.72 -23.89
C VAL A 302 0.69 -34.99 -24.17
N GLU A 303 1.26 -36.17 -23.92
CA GLU A 303 0.58 -37.45 -24.13
C GLU A 303 -0.67 -37.57 -23.26
N ARG A 304 -0.56 -37.24 -21.96
CA ARG A 304 -1.71 -37.22 -21.04
C ARG A 304 -2.80 -36.27 -21.51
N ALA A 305 -2.43 -35.07 -21.97
CA ALA A 305 -3.38 -34.09 -22.48
C ALA A 305 -4.08 -34.59 -23.75
N TYR A 306 -3.33 -35.16 -24.68
CA TYR A 306 -3.87 -35.71 -25.92
C TYR A 306 -4.83 -36.89 -25.66
N ASP A 307 -4.47 -37.78 -24.75
CA ASP A 307 -5.35 -38.88 -24.31
C ASP A 307 -6.61 -38.37 -23.60
N GLY A 308 -6.46 -37.35 -22.75
CA GLY A 308 -7.58 -36.65 -22.12
C GLY A 308 -8.55 -36.06 -23.14
N ILE A 309 -8.05 -35.41 -24.19
CA ILE A 309 -8.85 -34.81 -25.28
C ILE A 309 -9.63 -35.91 -26.01
N LYS A 310 -8.95 -36.98 -26.43
CA LYS A 310 -9.60 -38.11 -27.12
C LYS A 310 -10.69 -38.75 -26.27
N LYS A 311 -10.41 -38.97 -24.98
CA LYS A 311 -11.32 -39.68 -24.07
C LYS A 311 -12.54 -38.85 -23.69
N ARG A 312 -12.40 -37.53 -23.51
CA ARG A 312 -13.43 -36.68 -22.91
C ARG A 312 -14.19 -35.81 -23.90
N PHE A 313 -13.57 -35.42 -25.01
CA PHE A 313 -14.13 -34.42 -25.91
C PHE A 313 -14.44 -34.92 -27.32
N LEU A 314 -13.87 -36.06 -27.76
CA LEU A 314 -14.10 -36.57 -29.11
C LEU A 314 -15.22 -37.61 -29.15
N THR A 315 -16.16 -37.43 -30.08
CA THR A 315 -17.13 -38.46 -30.47
C THR A 315 -17.16 -38.62 -31.97
N VAL A 316 -17.66 -39.75 -32.43
CA VAL A 316 -17.88 -40.05 -33.84
C VAL A 316 -19.33 -40.46 -34.02
N ASP A 317 -20.02 -39.87 -35.00
CA ASP A 317 -21.35 -40.27 -35.43
C ASP A 317 -21.44 -40.36 -36.98
N ALA A 318 -22.65 -40.37 -37.52
CA ALA A 318 -22.90 -40.48 -38.96
C ALA A 318 -22.52 -39.19 -39.73
N GLU A 319 -22.52 -38.05 -39.04
CA GLU A 319 -22.21 -36.73 -39.60
C GLU A 319 -20.70 -36.42 -39.57
N GLY A 320 -19.93 -37.11 -38.72
CA GLY A 320 -18.47 -37.05 -38.74
C GLY A 320 -17.81 -37.21 -37.38
N LEU A 321 -16.62 -36.63 -37.23
CA LEU A 321 -15.89 -36.58 -35.96
C LEU A 321 -16.10 -35.20 -35.32
N HIS A 322 -16.58 -35.21 -34.08
CA HIS A 322 -17.01 -34.01 -33.36
C HIS A 322 -16.17 -33.78 -32.10
N LEU A 323 -15.86 -32.51 -31.84
CA LEU A 323 -15.21 -32.05 -30.61
C LEU A 323 -16.23 -31.29 -29.74
N HIS A 324 -16.45 -31.78 -28.52
CA HIS A 324 -17.36 -31.19 -27.54
C HIS A 324 -16.62 -30.42 -26.46
N GLY A 325 -17.35 -29.69 -25.61
CA GLY A 325 -16.76 -29.03 -24.43
C GLY A 325 -16.01 -27.75 -24.77
N ILE A 326 -16.32 -27.14 -25.92
CA ILE A 326 -15.72 -25.91 -26.41
C ILE A 326 -16.44 -24.72 -25.81
N CYS A 327 -15.72 -23.77 -25.21
CA CYS A 327 -16.27 -22.45 -24.90
C CYS A 327 -16.62 -21.71 -26.20
N HIS A 328 -17.84 -21.22 -26.39
CA HIS A 328 -18.22 -20.57 -27.66
C HIS A 328 -17.38 -19.32 -27.99
N GLY A 329 -16.99 -18.53 -27.00
CA GLY A 329 -16.28 -17.25 -27.20
C GLY A 329 -16.35 -16.37 -25.97
N ALA A 330 -15.24 -16.09 -25.29
CA ALA A 330 -15.21 -15.08 -24.24
C ALA A 330 -14.45 -13.85 -24.75
N GLY A 331 -14.99 -12.67 -24.50
CA GLY A 331 -14.31 -11.40 -24.81
C GLY A 331 -14.47 -10.44 -23.65
N LEU A 332 -13.87 -9.26 -23.75
CA LEU A 332 -13.88 -8.30 -22.66
C LEU A 332 -14.48 -6.96 -23.11
N GLY A 333 -15.17 -6.28 -22.19
CA GLY A 333 -15.82 -4.98 -22.43
C GLY A 333 -16.95 -5.04 -23.45
N GLY A 334 -17.14 -3.97 -24.23
CA GLY A 334 -18.19 -3.83 -25.26
C GLY A 334 -19.55 -3.34 -24.72
N ARG A 335 -20.53 -3.16 -25.64
CA ARG A 335 -21.86 -2.62 -25.31
C ARG A 335 -22.66 -3.51 -24.36
N LYS A 336 -22.72 -4.81 -24.64
CA LYS A 336 -23.10 -5.81 -23.63
C LYS A 336 -21.85 -6.09 -22.84
N TYR A 337 -21.77 -5.51 -21.65
CA TYR A 337 -20.50 -5.44 -20.96
C TYR A 337 -20.09 -6.81 -20.43
N ARG A 338 -18.91 -7.24 -20.86
CA ARG A 338 -18.28 -8.50 -20.44
C ARG A 338 -17.21 -8.13 -19.42
N ASP A 339 -17.48 -8.41 -18.15
CA ASP A 339 -16.73 -7.90 -17.01
C ASP A 339 -15.51 -8.77 -16.62
N GLY A 340 -15.25 -9.86 -17.34
CA GLY A 340 -14.11 -10.72 -17.05
C GLY A 340 -14.17 -11.41 -15.68
N SER A 341 -15.33 -11.43 -15.02
CA SER A 341 -15.54 -12.19 -13.78
C SER A 341 -15.50 -13.69 -14.01
N TYR A 342 -15.29 -14.45 -12.94
CA TYR A 342 -15.36 -15.91 -12.97
C TYR A 342 -16.73 -16.37 -13.50
N GLU A 343 -17.80 -15.75 -13.00
CA GLU A 343 -19.19 -16.01 -13.39
C GLU A 343 -19.41 -15.70 -14.88
N TYR A 344 -18.82 -14.61 -15.40
CA TYR A 344 -18.87 -14.29 -16.83
C TYR A 344 -18.23 -15.40 -17.67
N TYR A 345 -17.01 -15.82 -17.35
CA TYR A 345 -16.32 -16.87 -18.13
C TYR A 345 -17.06 -18.21 -18.11
N LEU A 346 -17.82 -18.50 -17.05
CA LEU A 346 -18.66 -19.70 -16.95
C LEU A 346 -20.05 -19.53 -17.55
N SER A 347 -20.52 -18.29 -17.74
CA SER A 347 -21.80 -17.99 -18.40
C SER A 347 -21.76 -18.25 -19.91
N GLU A 348 -20.55 -18.27 -20.49
CA GLU A 348 -20.38 -18.53 -21.92
C GLU A 348 -20.88 -19.92 -22.29
N LYS A 349 -21.54 -19.98 -23.46
CA LYS A 349 -22.15 -21.24 -23.91
C LYS A 349 -21.06 -22.27 -24.13
N VAL A 350 -21.18 -23.41 -23.45
CA VAL A 350 -20.42 -24.61 -23.81
C VAL A 350 -21.08 -25.23 -25.02
N VAL A 351 -20.37 -25.25 -26.14
CA VAL A 351 -20.81 -25.93 -27.36
C VAL A 351 -20.87 -27.42 -27.05
N ARG A 352 -22.10 -27.88 -26.84
CA ARG A 352 -22.50 -29.29 -26.87
C ARG A 352 -23.45 -29.39 -28.05
N LEU A 353 -23.16 -30.28 -28.99
CA LEU A 353 -24.11 -30.54 -30.07
C LEU A 353 -25.44 -30.98 -29.44
N ALA A 354 -26.51 -30.30 -29.85
CA ALA A 354 -27.75 -30.19 -29.08
C ALA A 354 -28.53 -31.52 -29.02
N ASN A 355 -29.04 -31.85 -27.83
CA ASN A 355 -30.30 -32.55 -27.68
C ASN A 355 -31.26 -31.70 -26.82
N GLY A 356 -32.26 -31.07 -27.46
CA GLY A 356 -33.60 -30.82 -26.90
C GLY A 356 -33.87 -29.66 -25.91
N ARG A 357 -34.45 -28.56 -26.43
CA ARG A 357 -35.50 -27.62 -25.91
C ARG A 357 -35.79 -27.40 -24.38
N ARG A 358 -35.69 -26.11 -23.99
CA ARG A 358 -36.53 -25.21 -23.11
C ARG A 358 -37.25 -25.72 -21.84
N SER A 359 -37.11 -24.98 -20.72
CA SER A 359 -38.20 -24.24 -19.99
C SER A 359 -37.71 -23.55 -18.69
N ALA A 360 -38.35 -22.44 -18.29
CA ALA A 360 -38.18 -21.67 -17.05
C ALA A 360 -39.09 -22.20 -15.91
N PRO A 361 -38.92 -21.79 -14.62
CA PRO A 361 -39.91 -20.86 -14.03
C PRO A 361 -39.41 -19.94 -12.88
N ALA A 362 -40.38 -19.18 -12.31
CA ALA A 362 -40.31 -17.99 -11.46
C ALA A 362 -40.48 -18.19 -9.94
N GLY A 363 -40.03 -17.19 -9.16
CA GLY A 363 -40.72 -16.53 -8.01
C GLY A 363 -40.87 -17.22 -6.63
N GLN A 364 -40.44 -16.56 -5.54
CA GLN A 364 -41.28 -16.01 -4.44
C GLN A 364 -40.50 -15.65 -3.14
N HIS A 365 -40.96 -14.58 -2.49
CA HIS A 365 -40.56 -14.00 -1.18
C HIS A 365 -40.89 -14.87 0.05
N ARG A 366 -40.17 -14.69 1.18
CA ARG A 366 -40.65 -14.02 2.43
C ARG A 366 -39.69 -14.14 3.64
N ASN A 367 -39.73 -13.06 4.45
CA ASN A 367 -39.06 -12.79 5.73
C ASN A 367 -39.49 -13.70 6.89
N GLY A 368 -38.68 -13.70 7.97
CA GLY A 368 -39.11 -14.06 9.32
C GLY A 368 -37.99 -13.99 10.36
N GLU A 369 -37.84 -12.85 11.03
CA GLU A 369 -37.12 -12.72 12.32
C GLU A 369 -38.00 -13.21 13.48
N ALA A 370 -37.40 -13.79 14.52
CA ALA A 370 -37.75 -13.55 15.93
C ALA A 370 -36.71 -14.17 16.87
N ALA A 371 -36.30 -13.37 17.86
CA ALA A 371 -35.33 -13.65 18.92
C ALA A 371 -35.91 -14.48 20.09
N SER A 372 -35.03 -15.11 20.88
CA SER A 372 -35.25 -15.33 22.32
C SER A 372 -33.90 -15.49 23.04
N GLY A 373 -33.75 -14.83 24.19
CA GLY A 373 -32.47 -14.60 24.87
C GLY A 373 -32.22 -15.41 26.15
N GLY A 374 -31.00 -15.20 26.67
CA GLY A 374 -30.67 -15.16 28.10
C GLY A 374 -30.01 -16.39 28.74
N ARG A 375 -28.69 -16.29 29.03
CA ARG A 375 -28.07 -16.42 30.36
C ARG A 375 -26.53 -16.31 30.27
N GLY A 376 -25.96 -15.46 31.12
CA GLY A 376 -24.57 -14.98 31.03
C GLY A 376 -23.48 -15.85 31.65
N ARG A 377 -22.24 -15.56 31.21
CA ARG A 377 -20.97 -15.71 31.95
C ARG A 377 -19.83 -15.00 31.17
N ALA A 378 -18.86 -14.50 31.94
CA ALA A 378 -17.64 -13.76 31.57
C ALA A 378 -17.84 -12.29 31.14
N SER A 379 -17.13 -11.38 31.81
CA SER A 379 -17.03 -9.96 31.48
C SER A 379 -16.57 -9.79 30.03
N GLY A 380 -17.52 -9.48 29.14
CA GLY A 380 -17.25 -9.31 27.72
C GLY A 380 -16.32 -8.13 27.50
N MET A 381 -15.10 -8.40 27.04
CA MET A 381 -14.23 -7.38 26.46
C MET A 381 -14.96 -6.71 25.30
N SER A 382 -14.97 -5.38 25.28
CA SER A 382 -15.63 -4.61 24.23
C SER A 382 -14.99 -4.92 22.87
N GLN A 383 -15.80 -5.32 21.89
CA GLN A 383 -15.35 -5.53 20.49
C GLN A 383 -14.99 -4.21 19.79
N GLU A 384 -15.28 -3.07 20.41
CA GLU A 384 -15.14 -1.73 19.83
C GLU A 384 -13.68 -1.42 19.46
N ASN A 385 -12.71 -1.82 20.29
CA ASN A 385 -11.29 -1.54 20.08
C ASN A 385 -10.52 -2.71 19.46
N MET A 386 -11.23 -3.60 18.77
CA MET A 386 -10.63 -4.71 18.05
C MET A 386 -10.64 -4.50 16.53
N LEU A 387 -9.49 -4.77 15.91
CA LEU A 387 -9.40 -5.03 14.47
C LEU A 387 -9.60 -6.51 14.23
N THR A 388 -10.34 -6.87 13.19
CA THR A 388 -10.60 -8.26 12.82
C THR A 388 -10.38 -8.45 11.33
N MET A 389 -9.65 -9.49 10.96
CA MET A 389 -9.43 -9.87 9.56
C MET A 389 -9.73 -11.35 9.36
N ARG A 390 -10.17 -11.70 8.15
CA ARG A 390 -10.69 -13.05 7.83
C ARG A 390 -9.76 -13.90 6.96
N TYR A 391 -8.58 -13.40 6.66
CA TYR A 391 -7.54 -14.10 5.90
C TYR A 391 -6.14 -13.75 6.43
N PRO A 392 -5.12 -14.61 6.27
CA PRO A 392 -3.73 -14.32 6.64
C PRO A 392 -3.14 -13.21 5.75
N ALA A 393 -2.02 -12.59 6.10
CA ALA A 393 -1.37 -11.61 5.23
C ALA A 393 -1.20 -12.16 3.78
N SER A 394 -1.68 -11.42 2.77
CA SER A 394 -1.78 -11.95 1.39
C SER A 394 -1.18 -11.05 0.31
N TRP A 395 -0.24 -10.18 0.66
CA TRP A 395 0.41 -9.29 -0.30
C TRP A 395 1.30 -10.04 -1.31
N TRP A 396 1.26 -9.67 -2.61
CA TRP A 396 2.15 -10.25 -3.62
C TRP A 396 3.60 -9.79 -3.39
N ARG A 397 4.41 -10.64 -2.72
CA ARG A 397 5.79 -10.34 -2.31
C ARG A 397 5.85 -9.12 -1.38
N ASN A 398 6.33 -9.26 -0.15
CA ASN A 398 6.22 -8.32 0.99
C ASN A 398 4.97 -8.50 1.86
N MET A 399 4.68 -9.75 2.28
CA MET A 399 3.57 -10.05 3.20
C MET A 399 3.60 -9.24 4.50
N TRP A 400 4.77 -8.73 4.91
CA TRP A 400 4.92 -7.86 6.08
C TRP A 400 4.01 -6.64 6.06
N ARG A 401 3.64 -6.15 4.87
CA ARG A 401 2.76 -4.98 4.69
C ARG A 401 1.37 -5.18 5.30
N GLU A 402 0.89 -6.41 5.37
CA GLU A 402 -0.39 -6.77 5.97
C GLU A 402 -0.26 -7.45 7.34
N GLY A 403 0.96 -7.52 7.91
CA GLY A 403 1.15 -8.06 9.25
C GLY A 403 0.36 -7.25 10.28
N LEU A 404 -0.22 -7.91 11.29
CA LEU A 404 -0.82 -7.21 12.42
C LEU A 404 0.29 -6.76 13.39
N PRO A 405 0.37 -5.45 13.71
CA PRO A 405 1.43 -4.92 14.54
C PRO A 405 1.16 -5.12 16.04
N SER A 406 2.20 -5.50 16.78
CA SER A 406 2.31 -5.39 18.24
C SER A 406 3.65 -4.73 18.59
N GLY A 407 3.72 -4.02 19.72
CA GLY A 407 4.95 -3.34 20.11
C GLY A 407 4.89 -2.71 21.51
N ASN A 408 6.04 -2.50 22.12
CA ASN A 408 6.17 -1.88 23.43
C ASN A 408 6.85 -0.49 23.38
N GLY A 409 6.96 0.08 22.18
CA GLY A 409 7.61 1.36 21.91
C GLY A 409 9.11 1.27 21.59
N MET A 410 9.75 0.11 21.82
CA MET A 410 11.15 -0.13 21.42
C MET A 410 11.30 -1.35 20.51
N VAL A 411 10.60 -2.44 20.85
CA VAL A 411 10.56 -3.70 20.10
C VAL A 411 9.20 -3.84 19.45
N GLY A 412 9.20 -4.23 18.18
CA GLY A 412 7.99 -4.47 17.39
C GLY A 412 7.92 -5.91 16.89
N ALA A 413 6.69 -6.41 16.75
CA ALA A 413 6.36 -7.68 16.13
C ALA A 413 5.26 -7.49 15.09
N SER A 414 5.43 -8.05 13.88
CA SER A 414 4.40 -8.09 12.84
C SER A 414 3.98 -9.53 12.58
N VAL A 415 2.73 -9.88 12.93
CA VAL A 415 2.20 -11.26 12.84
C VAL A 415 1.48 -11.46 11.50
N PHE A 416 1.92 -12.44 10.70
CA PHE A 416 1.36 -12.65 9.36
C PHE A 416 0.11 -13.53 9.38
N GLY A 417 0.04 -14.48 10.30
CA GLY A 417 -1.15 -15.30 10.53
C GLY A 417 -1.19 -16.61 9.72
N GLY A 418 -0.08 -17.07 9.15
CA GLY A 418 -0.05 -18.28 8.30
C GLY A 418 -0.36 -19.56 9.08
N VAL A 419 -1.24 -20.42 8.54
CA VAL A 419 -1.72 -21.64 9.26
C VAL A 419 -0.61 -22.69 9.39
N HIS A 420 -0.05 -23.12 8.26
CA HIS A 420 1.03 -24.12 8.23
C HIS A 420 2.38 -23.50 8.59
N GLU A 421 2.72 -22.39 7.94
CA GLU A 421 3.96 -21.65 8.13
C GLU A 421 3.61 -20.24 8.60
N GLU A 422 3.90 -19.96 9.86
CA GLU A 422 3.76 -18.62 10.43
C GLU A 422 5.09 -17.88 10.38
N THR A 423 4.98 -16.57 10.16
CA THR A 423 6.10 -15.63 10.23
C THR A 423 5.70 -14.49 11.16
N VAL A 424 6.45 -14.32 12.25
CA VAL A 424 6.39 -13.10 13.06
C VAL A 424 7.67 -12.33 12.85
N LEU A 425 7.58 -11.18 12.19
CA LEU A 425 8.72 -10.32 11.93
C LEU A 425 9.05 -9.49 13.18
N LEU A 426 10.31 -9.49 13.61
CA LEU A 426 10.79 -8.77 14.77
C LEU A 426 11.60 -7.56 14.34
N ASN A 427 11.42 -6.44 15.04
CA ASN A 427 12.08 -5.17 14.77
C ASN A 427 12.50 -4.50 16.06
N HIS A 428 13.51 -3.64 15.98
CA HIS A 428 13.94 -2.79 17.10
C HIS A 428 14.19 -1.36 16.60
N GLU A 429 13.74 -0.37 17.36
CA GLU A 429 13.76 1.05 16.97
C GLU A 429 15.16 1.59 16.64
N GLY A 430 16.16 1.14 17.40
CA GLY A 430 17.57 1.53 17.26
C GLY A 430 18.39 0.72 16.24
N LEU A 431 17.81 -0.24 15.50
CA LEU A 431 18.56 -1.06 14.53
C LEU A 431 18.60 -0.37 13.16
N TRP A 432 19.62 0.47 12.93
CA TRP A 432 19.85 1.23 11.71
C TRP A 432 21.19 0.90 11.08
N HIS A 433 21.22 0.71 9.76
CA HIS A 433 22.38 0.25 9.01
C HIS A 433 22.51 0.92 7.65
N TRP A 434 23.66 0.70 7.02
CA TRP A 434 24.05 1.12 5.68
C TRP A 434 24.03 2.62 5.45
N GLY A 435 24.07 3.41 6.52
CA GLY A 435 24.31 4.85 6.47
C GLY A 435 25.77 5.16 6.16
N ARG A 436 26.02 6.29 5.49
CA ARG A 436 27.37 6.82 5.27
C ARG A 436 27.34 8.33 5.48
N LYS A 437 28.14 8.82 6.41
CA LYS A 437 28.27 10.25 6.69
C LYS A 437 29.60 10.76 6.14
N ASP A 438 29.53 11.55 5.09
CA ASP A 438 30.69 12.22 4.53
C ASP A 438 30.89 13.57 5.24
N PRO A 439 32.13 14.06 5.42
CA PRO A 439 32.37 15.43 5.86
C PRO A 439 31.73 16.42 4.88
N LEU A 440 30.88 17.33 5.37
CA LEU A 440 30.24 18.34 4.54
C LEU A 440 31.27 19.41 4.14
N PRO A 441 31.60 19.58 2.84
CA PRO A 441 32.53 20.61 2.41
C PRO A 441 31.93 22.00 2.59
N ASP A 442 32.78 22.99 2.88
CA ASP A 442 32.37 24.40 2.90
C ASP A 442 32.14 24.91 1.48
N VAL A 443 30.86 25.14 1.16
CA VAL A 443 30.35 25.72 -0.08
C VAL A 443 29.58 27.03 0.18
N SER A 444 29.79 27.66 1.34
CA SER A 444 29.09 28.87 1.77
C SER A 444 29.21 30.05 0.80
N MET A 445 30.29 30.09 0.02
CA MET A 445 30.49 31.10 -1.03
C MET A 445 29.41 31.07 -2.11
N THR A 446 28.71 29.95 -2.28
CA THR A 446 27.63 29.82 -3.27
C THR A 446 26.41 30.67 -2.93
N LEU A 447 26.19 31.03 -1.66
CA LEU A 447 25.03 31.86 -1.29
C LEU A 447 25.05 33.23 -1.98
N ALA A 448 26.21 33.88 -2.02
CA ALA A 448 26.36 35.17 -2.70
C ALA A 448 26.09 35.06 -4.20
N GLU A 449 26.58 33.98 -4.82
CA GLU A 449 26.38 33.71 -6.25
C GLU A 449 24.92 33.36 -6.57
N THR A 450 24.27 32.51 -5.77
CA THR A 450 22.84 32.19 -5.89
C THR A 450 22.00 33.46 -5.81
N ARG A 451 22.28 34.35 -4.85
CA ARG A 451 21.54 35.61 -4.70
C ARG A 451 21.75 36.53 -5.90
N ARG A 452 22.99 36.68 -6.38
CA ARG A 452 23.31 37.46 -7.58
C ARG A 452 22.53 36.96 -8.79
N LEU A 453 22.55 35.65 -9.05
CA LEU A 453 21.80 35.04 -10.15
C LEU A 453 20.29 35.28 -10.02
N MET A 454 19.73 35.13 -8.82
CA MET A 454 18.30 35.37 -8.59
C MET A 454 17.91 36.85 -8.74
N ASP A 455 18.73 37.78 -8.26
CA ASP A 455 18.51 39.22 -8.41
C ASP A 455 18.62 39.67 -9.89
N GLU A 456 19.39 38.96 -10.71
CA GLU A 456 19.48 39.14 -12.17
C GLU A 456 18.36 38.41 -12.96
N GLY A 457 17.48 37.67 -12.28
CA GLY A 457 16.39 36.90 -12.90
C GLY A 457 16.78 35.50 -13.42
N HIS A 458 18.02 35.06 -13.20
CA HIS A 458 18.54 33.72 -13.55
C HIS A 458 18.16 32.65 -12.50
N TYR A 459 16.87 32.52 -12.20
CA TYR A 459 16.37 31.65 -11.11
C TYR A 459 16.72 30.17 -11.27
N ALA A 460 16.65 29.63 -12.49
CA ALA A 460 16.98 28.23 -12.75
C ALA A 460 18.45 27.91 -12.44
N GLU A 461 19.37 28.80 -12.80
CA GLU A 461 20.80 28.65 -12.52
C GLU A 461 21.07 28.83 -11.01
N GLY A 462 20.48 29.85 -10.40
CA GLY A 462 20.59 30.11 -8.95
C GLY A 462 20.06 28.95 -8.10
N SER A 463 18.97 28.30 -8.53
CA SER A 463 18.37 27.16 -7.84
C SER A 463 19.36 26.01 -7.66
N TRP A 464 20.24 25.77 -8.64
CA TRP A 464 21.15 24.62 -8.65
C TRP A 464 22.55 24.91 -8.08
N SER A 465 22.92 26.16 -7.80
CA SER A 465 24.32 26.51 -7.46
C SER A 465 24.86 25.73 -6.26
N LEU A 466 24.10 25.68 -5.15
CA LEU A 466 24.50 24.96 -3.94
C LEU A 466 24.64 23.45 -4.18
N ALA A 467 23.65 22.84 -4.84
CA ALA A 467 23.63 21.41 -5.13
C ALA A 467 24.80 20.99 -6.06
N ASN A 468 25.09 21.81 -7.08
CA ASN A 468 26.18 21.56 -8.01
C ASN A 468 27.54 21.67 -7.33
N ALA A 469 27.75 22.69 -6.50
CA ALA A 469 29.01 22.86 -5.77
C ALA A 469 29.31 21.67 -4.83
N LEU A 470 28.28 21.12 -4.17
CA LEU A 470 28.45 19.90 -3.36
C LEU A 470 28.85 18.69 -4.21
N ARG A 471 28.20 18.50 -5.36
CA ARG A 471 28.49 17.39 -6.29
C ARG A 471 29.90 17.49 -6.88
N GLU A 472 30.31 18.69 -7.29
CA GLU A 472 31.66 18.95 -7.83
C GLU A 472 32.77 18.65 -6.82
N ARG A 473 32.46 18.78 -5.52
CA ARG A 473 33.36 18.41 -4.42
C ARG A 473 33.25 16.94 -4.00
N GLY A 474 32.47 16.13 -4.72
CA GLY A 474 32.31 14.70 -4.47
C GLY A 474 31.52 14.36 -3.20
N TYR A 475 30.71 15.28 -2.68
CA TYR A 475 29.90 15.03 -1.49
C TYR A 475 28.79 14.00 -1.77
N GLY A 476 28.67 12.97 -0.92
CA GLY A 476 27.72 11.88 -1.15
C GLY A 476 27.25 11.17 0.12
N THR A 477 26.90 11.93 1.17
CA THR A 477 26.27 11.35 2.37
C THR A 477 25.02 10.55 2.01
N ARG A 478 24.82 9.40 2.68
CA ARG A 478 23.70 8.49 2.51
C ARG A 478 23.05 8.22 3.87
N LEU A 479 21.74 8.38 3.95
CA LEU A 479 20.97 8.02 5.15
C LEU A 479 21.02 6.52 5.43
N ALA A 480 20.90 6.16 6.70
CA ALA A 480 20.75 4.77 7.12
C ALA A 480 19.33 4.24 6.81
N SER A 481 19.15 2.92 6.84
CA SER A 481 17.84 2.26 6.79
C SER A 481 17.64 1.40 8.03
N ARG A 482 16.38 1.29 8.50
CA ARG A 482 16.01 0.32 9.53
C ARG A 482 16.04 -1.10 8.95
N PHE A 483 16.46 -2.07 9.76
CA PHE A 483 16.43 -3.49 9.41
C PHE A 483 15.36 -4.26 10.17
N PRO A 484 14.72 -5.26 9.53
CA PRO A 484 14.11 -6.34 10.30
C PRO A 484 15.20 -7.08 11.08
N LEU A 485 14.99 -7.24 12.38
CA LEU A 485 15.97 -7.83 13.31
C LEU A 485 16.05 -9.34 13.12
N ALA A 486 14.90 -10.02 13.11
CA ALA A 486 14.78 -11.46 12.90
C ALA A 486 13.34 -11.80 12.54
N ALA A 487 13.08 -13.04 12.15
CA ALA A 487 11.74 -13.59 12.02
C ALA A 487 11.60 -14.84 12.88
N ILE A 488 10.51 -14.93 13.67
CA ILE A 488 10.07 -16.20 14.23
C ILE A 488 9.43 -16.99 13.09
N LYS A 489 9.95 -18.19 12.84
CA LYS A 489 9.38 -19.17 11.90
C LYS A 489 8.75 -20.28 12.71
N LEU A 490 7.46 -20.53 12.49
CA LEU A 490 6.73 -21.62 13.13
C LEU A 490 6.07 -22.48 12.06
N PHE A 491 6.40 -23.76 12.06
CA PHE A 491 5.82 -24.78 11.18
C PHE A 491 4.91 -25.70 11.98
N MET A 492 3.63 -25.77 11.61
CA MET A 492 2.65 -26.68 12.21
C MET A 492 2.02 -27.52 11.10
N PRO A 493 1.96 -28.86 11.26
CA PRO A 493 1.33 -29.72 10.27
C PRO A 493 -0.18 -29.40 10.17
N SER A 494 -0.67 -29.26 8.95
CA SER A 494 -2.11 -29.23 8.67
C SER A 494 -2.54 -30.62 8.22
N THR A 495 -3.50 -31.22 8.93
CA THR A 495 -3.96 -32.58 8.67
C THR A 495 -5.21 -32.61 7.79
N ARG A 496 -5.99 -31.52 7.76
CA ARG A 496 -7.14 -31.32 6.87
C ARG A 496 -7.23 -29.85 6.42
N ALA A 497 -8.18 -29.56 5.54
CA ALA A 497 -8.52 -28.19 5.18
C ALA A 497 -9.05 -27.40 6.40
N PHE A 498 -8.46 -26.22 6.66
CA PHE A 498 -8.85 -25.37 7.78
C PHE A 498 -10.20 -24.67 7.54
N ARG A 499 -10.90 -24.32 8.63
CA ARG A 499 -12.17 -23.57 8.64
C ARG A 499 -12.15 -22.50 9.71
N HIS A 500 -13.07 -21.54 9.65
CA HIS A 500 -13.26 -20.50 10.67
C HIS A 500 -11.98 -19.73 11.04
N TYR A 501 -11.16 -19.43 10.02
CA TYR A 501 -9.96 -18.62 10.21
C TYR A 501 -10.35 -17.20 10.64
N ARG A 502 -9.60 -16.65 11.59
CA ARG A 502 -9.70 -15.26 12.02
C ARG A 502 -8.36 -14.81 12.60
N ARG A 503 -7.97 -13.57 12.32
CA ARG A 503 -6.93 -12.86 13.06
C ARG A 503 -7.46 -11.55 13.63
N THR A 504 -7.08 -11.21 14.85
CA THR A 504 -7.56 -10.02 15.55
C THR A 504 -6.42 -9.29 16.21
N LEU A 505 -6.54 -7.97 16.34
CA LEU A 505 -5.69 -7.13 17.18
C LEU A 505 -6.58 -6.43 18.21
N ASN A 506 -6.29 -6.61 19.49
CA ASN A 506 -6.89 -5.86 20.57
C ASN A 506 -6.02 -4.63 20.89
N MET A 507 -6.51 -3.44 20.55
CA MET A 507 -5.75 -2.20 20.74
C MET A 507 -5.59 -1.79 22.21
N GLU A 508 -6.44 -2.27 23.12
CA GLU A 508 -6.36 -2.00 24.56
C GLU A 508 -5.21 -2.75 25.24
N THR A 509 -4.69 -3.80 24.60
CA THR A 509 -3.65 -4.67 25.17
C THR A 509 -2.50 -4.96 24.20
N GLY A 510 -2.59 -4.54 22.93
CA GLY A 510 -1.62 -4.90 21.90
C GLY A 510 -1.54 -6.39 21.57
N GLU A 511 -2.51 -7.20 22.02
CA GLU A 511 -2.58 -8.62 21.74
C GLU A 511 -3.07 -8.89 20.32
N VAL A 512 -2.26 -9.61 19.55
CA VAL A 512 -2.64 -10.20 18.27
C VAL A 512 -2.99 -11.66 18.46
N SER A 513 -4.18 -12.06 18.03
CA SER A 513 -4.67 -13.44 18.11
C SER A 513 -4.97 -14.00 16.73
N VAL A 514 -4.61 -15.27 16.47
CA VAL A 514 -4.88 -16.00 15.22
C VAL A 514 -5.54 -17.32 15.58
N GLY A 515 -6.71 -17.62 15.02
CA GLY A 515 -7.44 -18.85 15.32
C GLY A 515 -8.10 -19.48 14.10
N TRP A 516 -8.08 -20.81 14.02
CA TRP A 516 -8.68 -21.61 12.95
C TRP A 516 -9.03 -23.01 13.45
N THR A 517 -9.85 -23.73 12.70
CA THR A 517 -10.24 -25.11 13.01
C THR A 517 -9.68 -26.06 11.96
N ASP A 518 -8.89 -27.05 12.38
CA ASP A 518 -8.49 -28.20 11.54
C ASP A 518 -9.10 -29.48 12.14
N GLY A 519 -9.96 -30.14 11.36
CA GLY A 519 -10.77 -31.26 11.83
C GLY A 519 -11.73 -30.86 12.96
N SER A 520 -11.53 -31.44 14.15
CA SER A 520 -12.25 -31.11 15.39
C SER A 520 -11.45 -30.22 16.33
N ILE A 521 -10.18 -29.92 16.02
CA ILE A 521 -9.29 -29.15 16.88
C ILE A 521 -9.36 -27.68 16.48
N ARG A 522 -9.61 -26.81 17.46
CA ARG A 522 -9.59 -25.36 17.29
C ARG A 522 -8.24 -24.84 17.76
N TYR A 523 -7.39 -24.42 16.84
CA TYR A 523 -6.08 -23.85 17.13
C TYR A 523 -6.19 -22.36 17.43
N VAL A 524 -5.37 -21.89 18.37
CA VAL A 524 -5.24 -20.48 18.72
C VAL A 524 -3.77 -20.15 18.97
N ARG A 525 -3.33 -19.01 18.44
CA ARG A 525 -2.03 -18.43 18.72
C ARG A 525 -2.20 -16.99 19.14
N ARG A 526 -1.48 -16.55 20.17
CA ARG A 526 -1.65 -15.21 20.78
C ARG A 526 -0.29 -14.58 21.01
N LEU A 527 -0.10 -13.32 20.60
CA LEU A 527 1.16 -12.61 20.69
C LEU A 527 0.96 -11.18 21.20
N PHE A 528 1.80 -10.75 22.14
CA PHE A 528 1.97 -9.33 22.46
C PHE A 528 3.45 -9.04 22.76
N VAL A 529 3.84 -7.77 22.70
CA VAL A 529 5.16 -7.32 23.11
C VAL A 529 5.05 -6.63 24.48
N SER A 530 5.55 -7.30 25.52
CA SER A 530 5.40 -6.83 26.91
C SER A 530 6.23 -5.57 27.18
N ARG A 531 5.57 -4.57 27.76
CA ARG A 531 6.20 -3.40 28.38
C ARG A 531 6.84 -3.75 29.73
N ALA A 532 6.14 -4.55 30.54
CA ALA A 532 6.56 -4.89 31.89
C ALA A 532 7.80 -5.80 31.90
N ASP A 533 7.91 -6.68 30.91
CA ASP A 533 8.94 -7.73 30.87
C ASP A 533 10.01 -7.48 29.80
N ARG A 534 9.81 -6.47 28.94
CA ARG A 534 10.66 -6.16 27.79
C ARG A 534 10.92 -7.40 26.91
N ALA A 535 9.88 -8.18 26.66
CA ALA A 535 9.95 -9.44 25.91
C ALA A 535 8.76 -9.57 24.95
N ILE A 536 9.00 -10.22 23.81
CA ILE A 536 7.91 -10.71 22.95
C ILE A 536 7.39 -12.01 23.56
N VAL A 537 6.07 -12.09 23.76
CA VAL A 537 5.41 -13.23 24.38
C VAL A 537 4.49 -13.85 23.35
N TYR A 538 4.74 -15.10 22.97
CA TYR A 538 4.00 -15.80 21.91
C TYR A 538 3.52 -17.18 22.38
N GLU A 539 2.21 -17.33 22.55
CA GLU A 539 1.59 -18.59 22.93
C GLU A 539 0.98 -19.31 21.73
N ILE A 540 1.16 -20.63 21.70
CA ILE A 540 0.65 -21.54 20.69
C ILE A 540 -0.14 -22.63 21.42
N GLY A 541 -1.39 -22.85 21.05
CA GLY A 541 -2.27 -23.80 21.72
C GLY A 541 -3.47 -24.23 20.89
N SER A 542 -4.40 -24.93 21.56
CA SER A 542 -5.72 -25.26 21.02
C SER A 542 -6.81 -25.16 22.08
N GLU A 543 -8.02 -24.74 21.71
CA GLU A 543 -9.18 -24.69 22.60
C GLU A 543 -9.60 -26.12 22.99
N GLY A 544 -9.76 -26.35 24.29
CA GLY A 544 -9.85 -27.68 24.92
C GLY A 544 -8.68 -28.06 25.82
N CYS A 545 -7.61 -27.25 25.85
CA CYS A 545 -6.50 -27.36 26.81
C CYS A 545 -6.62 -26.43 28.03
N ALA A 546 -7.48 -25.41 27.98
CA ALA A 546 -7.73 -24.53 29.12
C ALA A 546 -8.79 -25.14 30.04
N ASN A 547 -8.42 -25.37 31.31
CA ASN A 547 -9.25 -25.78 32.44
C ASN A 547 -9.82 -27.21 32.41
N GLN A 548 -8.98 -28.19 32.73
CA GLN A 548 -9.42 -29.28 33.60
C GLN A 548 -8.73 -29.14 34.94
N GLU A 549 -9.42 -28.49 35.89
CA GLU A 549 -9.14 -28.65 37.31
C GLU A 549 -9.12 -30.15 37.62
N ILE A 550 -7.95 -30.66 37.99
CA ILE A 550 -7.85 -31.94 38.68
C ILE A 550 -8.45 -31.68 40.06
N ASN A 551 -9.74 -31.96 40.22
CA ASN A 551 -10.38 -31.96 41.53
C ASN A 551 -10.16 -33.36 42.14
N PRO A 552 -9.34 -33.52 43.18
CA PRO A 552 -9.26 -34.77 43.90
C PRO A 552 -10.48 -34.86 44.83
N GLU A 553 -11.10 -36.04 44.86
CA GLU A 553 -12.23 -36.45 45.71
C GLU A 553 -13.64 -36.34 45.11
N GLY A 554 -14.27 -37.51 44.99
CA GLY A 554 -15.49 -37.70 44.24
C GLY A 554 -16.79 -37.27 44.93
N ARG A 555 -17.84 -37.14 44.12
CA ARG A 555 -19.23 -37.51 44.47
C ARG A 555 -20.07 -37.67 43.21
N LYS A 556 -20.86 -38.75 43.21
CA LYS A 556 -21.82 -39.16 42.18
C LYS A 556 -22.98 -38.16 42.07
N GLY A 557 -23.40 -37.86 40.83
CA GLY A 557 -24.66 -37.16 40.53
C GLY A 557 -24.95 -37.15 39.03
N ILE A 558 -26.09 -37.73 38.64
CA ILE A 558 -26.48 -38.16 37.29
C ILE A 558 -27.11 -37.02 36.47
N GLY A 559 -26.81 -36.91 35.16
CA GLY A 559 -27.60 -36.08 34.24
C GLY A 559 -27.08 -35.93 32.79
N LYS A 560 -27.41 -36.91 31.93
CA LYS A 560 -27.33 -36.95 30.44
C LYS A 560 -25.94 -37.06 29.78
N HIS A 561 -25.63 -38.31 29.43
CA HIS A 561 -24.55 -38.76 28.57
C HIS A 561 -24.64 -38.16 27.15
N ILE A 562 -23.64 -37.36 26.79
CA ILE A 562 -22.99 -37.48 25.49
C ILE A 562 -21.68 -38.22 25.79
N GLU A 563 -21.56 -39.45 25.33
CA GLU A 563 -20.28 -40.16 25.32
C GLU A 563 -19.33 -39.43 24.35
N VAL A 564 -18.56 -38.48 24.87
CA VAL A 564 -17.29 -38.09 24.25
C VAL A 564 -16.31 -39.20 24.60
N GLN A 565 -15.87 -39.96 23.60
CA GLN A 565 -14.80 -40.94 23.76
C GLN A 565 -13.62 -40.29 24.51
N ALA A 566 -13.30 -40.83 25.68
CA ALA A 566 -12.05 -40.55 26.37
C ALA A 566 -10.91 -41.05 25.47
N GLY A 567 -10.18 -40.15 24.81
CA GLY A 567 -9.08 -40.57 23.93
C GLY A 567 -8.26 -39.50 23.21
N THR A 568 -8.71 -38.26 23.02
CA THR A 568 -7.91 -37.25 22.30
C THR A 568 -7.56 -36.07 23.19
N SER A 569 -6.40 -36.15 23.84
CA SER A 569 -5.72 -34.94 24.30
C SER A 569 -5.50 -34.02 23.09
N HIS A 570 -6.02 -32.80 23.13
CA HIS A 570 -5.87 -31.78 22.08
C HIS A 570 -4.43 -31.27 22.07
N CYS A 571 -3.49 -32.14 21.75
CA CYS A 571 -2.07 -31.83 21.75
C CYS A 571 -1.64 -31.22 20.41
N ILE A 572 -0.79 -30.22 20.48
CA ILE A 572 -0.14 -29.58 19.35
C ILE A 572 1.26 -30.15 19.11
N SER A 573 1.72 -30.10 17.87
CA SER A 573 3.10 -30.40 17.50
C SER A 573 3.55 -29.42 16.41
N GLY A 574 4.85 -29.11 16.37
CA GLY A 574 5.40 -28.18 15.41
C GLY A 574 6.87 -27.90 15.64
N GLU A 575 7.44 -27.05 14.79
CA GLU A 575 8.84 -26.63 14.84
C GLU A 575 8.90 -25.10 14.87
N ILE A 576 9.70 -24.55 15.79
CA ILE A 576 9.87 -23.10 15.96
C ILE A 576 11.35 -22.72 15.91
N GLY A 577 11.65 -21.57 15.31
CA GLY A 577 13.00 -21.06 15.14
C GLY A 577 13.06 -19.57 14.88
N LEU A 578 14.28 -19.04 14.87
CA LEU A 578 14.60 -17.67 14.50
C LEU A 578 15.38 -17.69 13.18
N ALA A 579 15.05 -16.80 12.27
CA ALA A 579 15.69 -16.73 10.95
C ALA A 579 15.88 -15.28 10.48
N LEU A 580 16.82 -15.09 9.54
CA LEU A 580 16.90 -13.85 8.76
C LEU A 580 15.66 -13.76 7.87
N TYR A 581 14.98 -12.61 7.86
CA TYR A 581 13.82 -12.42 7.01
C TYR A 581 14.25 -12.19 5.55
N PRO A 582 13.76 -12.97 4.57
CA PRO A 582 14.06 -12.74 3.16
C PRO A 582 13.26 -11.54 2.64
N SER A 583 13.94 -10.44 2.30
CA SER A 583 13.31 -9.29 1.61
C SER A 583 13.19 -9.56 0.11
N ASP A 584 12.02 -9.23 -0.46
CA ASP A 584 11.75 -9.36 -1.89
C ASP A 584 12.49 -8.32 -2.76
N ARG A 585 13.11 -7.29 -2.17
CA ARG A 585 13.79 -6.22 -2.90
C ARG A 585 15.31 -6.36 -3.01
N LEU A 586 15.94 -7.12 -2.11
CA LEU A 586 17.39 -7.01 -1.88
C LEU A 586 18.18 -8.31 -1.87
N GLY A 587 17.52 -9.45 -2.10
CA GLY A 587 18.13 -10.79 -2.03
C GLY A 587 19.44 -10.97 -2.82
N ASP A 588 19.72 -10.12 -3.80
CA ASP A 588 20.90 -10.21 -4.67
C ASP A 588 21.99 -9.16 -4.44
N THR A 589 21.82 -8.21 -3.52
CA THR A 589 22.83 -7.14 -3.28
C THR A 589 24.04 -7.63 -2.49
N PRO A 590 25.27 -7.13 -2.75
CA PRO A 590 26.46 -7.51 -2.00
C PRO A 590 26.32 -7.28 -0.49
N GLU A 591 25.76 -6.14 -0.09
CA GLU A 591 25.60 -5.79 1.33
C GLU A 591 24.63 -6.76 2.05
N PHE A 592 23.55 -7.17 1.37
CA PHE A 592 22.63 -8.17 1.93
C PHE A 592 23.25 -9.57 1.99
N LYS A 593 24.06 -9.96 0.99
CA LYS A 593 24.78 -11.25 0.99
C LYS A 593 25.77 -11.32 2.15
N GLU A 594 26.54 -10.26 2.38
CA GLU A 594 27.46 -10.17 3.52
C GLU A 594 26.71 -10.26 4.86
N LEU A 595 25.58 -9.57 4.99
CA LEU A 595 24.71 -9.68 6.16
C LEU A 595 24.23 -11.13 6.34
N ALA A 596 23.71 -11.75 5.28
CA ALA A 596 23.19 -13.12 5.33
C ALA A 596 24.27 -14.15 5.69
N GLU A 597 25.48 -14.01 5.17
CA GLU A 597 26.64 -14.85 5.51
C GLU A 597 27.12 -14.65 6.96
N SER A 598 26.83 -13.50 7.57
CA SER A 598 27.18 -13.23 8.98
C SER A 598 26.24 -13.87 10.00
N VAL A 599 25.05 -14.31 9.55
CA VAL A 599 23.98 -14.81 10.42
C VAL A 599 24.35 -16.17 11.00
N VAL A 600 24.20 -16.31 12.32
CA VAL A 600 24.37 -17.57 13.05
C VAL A 600 23.11 -17.87 13.84
N THR A 601 22.64 -19.11 13.73
CA THR A 601 21.48 -19.63 14.49
C THR A 601 21.85 -20.95 15.12
N SER A 602 21.44 -21.18 16.38
CA SER A 602 21.59 -22.48 17.05
C SER A 602 20.47 -22.74 18.05
N ALA A 603 20.09 -24.02 18.22
CA ALA A 603 19.07 -24.47 19.14
C ALA A 603 19.64 -25.50 20.12
N LYS A 604 19.56 -25.20 21.42
CA LYS A 604 20.08 -26.07 22.50
C LYS A 604 19.16 -26.04 23.72
N GLY A 605 18.76 -27.22 24.18
CA GLY A 605 17.84 -27.34 25.32
C GLY A 605 16.49 -26.69 25.01
N THR A 606 16.10 -25.70 25.79
CA THR A 606 14.88 -24.89 25.58
C THR A 606 15.15 -23.59 24.83
N PHE A 607 16.38 -23.34 24.38
CA PHE A 607 16.79 -22.05 23.83
C PHE A 607 17.12 -22.11 22.35
N ILE A 608 16.84 -21.00 21.65
CA ILE A 608 17.27 -20.72 20.28
C ILE A 608 17.98 -19.37 20.29
N ARG A 609 19.20 -19.36 19.77
CA ARG A 609 20.07 -18.18 19.64
C ARG A 609 20.13 -17.76 18.18
N TYR A 610 20.03 -16.46 17.92
CA TYR A 610 20.17 -15.84 16.61
C TYR A 610 21.06 -14.60 16.73
N ALA A 611 21.97 -14.39 15.79
CA ALA A 611 22.71 -13.14 15.66
C ALA A 611 23.14 -12.86 14.22
N GLY A 612 23.17 -11.59 13.83
CA GLY A 612 23.79 -11.06 12.62
C GLY A 612 24.79 -9.94 12.97
N ARG A 613 25.60 -9.52 12.00
CA ARG A 613 26.67 -8.52 12.23
C ARG A 613 26.24 -7.11 11.81
N ASN A 614 26.60 -6.13 12.64
CA ASN A 614 26.48 -4.70 12.39
C ASN A 614 27.63 -4.16 11.53
N ASP A 615 27.38 -2.99 10.92
CA ASP A 615 28.35 -2.26 10.10
C ASP A 615 29.60 -1.83 10.91
N ASP A 616 29.45 -1.64 12.23
CA ASP A 616 30.54 -1.29 13.15
C ASP A 616 31.31 -2.50 13.70
N GLY A 617 30.99 -3.71 13.22
CA GLY A 617 31.63 -4.97 13.64
C GLY A 617 31.08 -5.58 14.93
N THR A 618 30.12 -4.92 15.61
CA THR A 618 29.36 -5.55 16.70
C THR A 618 28.26 -6.47 16.16
N ASP A 619 27.54 -7.17 17.03
CA ASP A 619 26.42 -8.03 16.64
C ASP A 619 25.07 -7.46 17.12
N PHE A 620 24.02 -7.82 16.39
CA PHE A 620 22.62 -7.73 16.80
C PHE A 620 22.01 -9.14 16.80
N GLY A 621 20.92 -9.36 17.52
CA GLY A 621 20.31 -10.67 17.55
C GLY A 621 19.17 -10.83 18.56
N ALA A 622 18.80 -12.10 18.77
CA ALA A 622 17.71 -12.48 19.65
C ALA A 622 17.97 -13.84 20.31
N VAL A 623 17.37 -14.04 21.48
CA VAL A 623 17.25 -15.33 22.14
C VAL A 623 15.78 -15.64 22.37
N LEU A 624 15.35 -16.84 21.98
CA LEU A 624 14.03 -17.39 22.25
C LEU A 624 14.15 -18.53 23.26
N ARG A 625 13.34 -18.49 24.32
CA ARG A 625 13.11 -19.64 25.22
C ARG A 625 11.74 -20.23 24.94
N LEU A 626 11.67 -21.55 24.72
CA LEU A 626 10.42 -22.28 24.53
C LEU A 626 10.06 -23.07 25.79
N ILE A 627 8.88 -22.81 26.34
CA ILE A 627 8.32 -23.50 27.50
C ILE A 627 7.12 -24.32 27.01
N CYS A 628 7.17 -25.65 27.15
CA CYS A 628 6.09 -26.55 26.73
C CYS A 628 5.38 -27.16 27.93
N GLU A 629 4.05 -27.16 27.89
CA GLU A 629 3.24 -27.88 28.88
C GLU A 629 2.94 -29.30 28.39
N GLY A 630 3.63 -30.29 28.97
CA GLY A 630 3.54 -31.67 28.53
C GLY A 630 4.19 -31.92 27.16
N GLY A 631 4.16 -33.18 26.71
CA GLY A 631 4.82 -33.59 25.47
C GLY A 631 6.35 -33.70 25.62
N SER A 632 7.06 -33.64 24.50
CA SER A 632 8.53 -33.66 24.45
C SER A 632 9.08 -32.55 23.56
N LEU A 633 10.23 -32.00 23.94
CA LEU A 633 10.96 -30.97 23.20
C LEU A 633 12.32 -31.50 22.77
N GLN A 634 12.70 -31.31 21.51
CA GLN A 634 14.00 -31.71 20.97
C GLN A 634 14.48 -30.70 19.92
N SER A 635 15.80 -30.54 19.74
CA SER A 635 16.33 -29.79 18.59
C SER A 635 16.13 -30.57 17.29
N THR A 636 15.91 -29.87 16.18
CA THR A 636 15.89 -30.49 14.84
C THR A 636 17.26 -31.07 14.48
N LYS A 637 17.31 -31.97 13.48
CA LYS A 637 18.57 -32.59 13.01
C LYS A 637 19.63 -31.56 12.59
N GLU A 638 19.19 -30.42 12.07
CA GLU A 638 20.06 -29.32 11.64
C GLU A 638 20.53 -28.44 12.82
N GLY A 639 19.92 -28.59 14.01
CA GLY A 639 20.32 -27.87 15.23
C GLY A 639 19.98 -26.38 15.24
N THR A 640 19.06 -25.93 14.38
CA THR A 640 18.68 -24.51 14.22
C THR A 640 17.28 -24.19 14.74
N MET A 641 16.43 -25.21 14.94
CA MET A 641 15.05 -25.08 15.41
C MET A 641 14.76 -26.03 16.57
N LEU A 642 13.69 -25.78 17.31
CA LEU A 642 13.15 -26.68 18.32
C LEU A 642 11.83 -27.30 17.85
N SER A 643 11.73 -28.62 17.91
CA SER A 643 10.52 -29.40 17.64
C SER A 643 9.83 -29.75 18.95
N PHE A 644 8.57 -29.34 19.11
CA PHE A 644 7.71 -29.76 20.22
C PHE A 644 6.69 -30.77 19.71
N VAL A 645 6.52 -31.87 20.44
CA VAL A 645 5.66 -32.99 20.05
C VAL A 645 4.68 -33.31 21.15
N LYS A 646 3.41 -33.36 20.79
CA LYS A 646 2.27 -33.64 21.69
C LYS A 646 2.19 -32.73 22.93
N ALA A 647 2.60 -31.46 22.81
CA ALA A 647 2.45 -30.47 23.88
C ALA A 647 0.98 -30.04 24.00
N ARG A 648 0.49 -29.69 25.19
CA ARG A 648 -0.82 -29.04 25.34
C ARG A 648 -0.78 -27.58 24.92
N ARG A 649 0.36 -26.94 25.21
CA ARG A 649 0.62 -25.52 25.00
C ARG A 649 2.12 -25.33 24.82
N ALA A 650 2.51 -24.34 24.02
CA ALA A 650 3.89 -23.88 23.91
C ALA A 650 3.92 -22.35 24.05
N LEU A 651 4.77 -21.85 24.95
CA LEU A 651 5.01 -20.43 25.20
C LEU A 651 6.44 -20.09 24.77
N ALA A 652 6.56 -19.25 23.75
CA ALA A 652 7.83 -18.68 23.33
C ALA A 652 8.01 -17.29 23.94
N LEU A 653 9.13 -17.09 24.63
CA LEU A 653 9.56 -15.82 25.20
C LEU A 653 10.81 -15.37 24.44
N VAL A 654 10.80 -14.16 23.87
CA VAL A 654 11.93 -13.64 23.06
C VAL A 654 12.42 -12.32 23.62
N LYS A 655 13.75 -12.23 23.79
CA LYS A 655 14.45 -10.97 24.05
C LYS A 655 15.47 -10.70 22.95
N VAL A 656 15.78 -9.43 22.71
CA VAL A 656 16.62 -8.98 21.59
C VAL A 656 17.74 -8.06 22.06
N PHE A 657 18.81 -7.98 21.29
CA PHE A 657 19.90 -7.02 21.44
C PHE A 657 20.27 -6.43 20.08
N ILE A 658 20.74 -5.19 20.04
CA ILE A 658 21.09 -4.50 18.78
C ILE A 658 22.57 -4.20 18.64
N ARG A 659 23.36 -4.32 19.71
CA ARG A 659 24.78 -4.03 19.73
C ARG A 659 25.45 -4.77 20.88
N GLY A 660 26.43 -5.61 20.60
CA GLY A 660 27.21 -6.30 21.60
C GLY A 660 28.07 -7.42 21.01
N LYS A 661 28.71 -8.23 21.86
CA LYS A 661 29.37 -9.48 21.44
C LYS A 661 28.38 -10.62 21.60
N ARG A 662 28.00 -11.31 20.51
CA ARG A 662 26.89 -12.29 20.52
C ARG A 662 26.93 -13.30 21.67
N GLU A 663 28.10 -13.84 22.02
CA GLU A 663 28.20 -14.83 23.11
C GLU A 663 27.84 -14.25 24.48
N GLN A 664 28.26 -13.01 24.76
CA GLN A 664 27.96 -12.33 26.02
C GLN A 664 26.49 -11.93 26.10
N GLU A 665 25.95 -11.42 25.00
CA GLU A 665 24.54 -11.04 24.89
C GLU A 665 23.63 -12.27 25.01
N TRP A 666 23.97 -13.38 24.35
CA TRP A 666 23.21 -14.62 24.46
C TRP A 666 23.22 -15.17 25.89
N GLU A 667 24.37 -15.21 26.57
CA GLU A 667 24.45 -15.65 27.97
C GLU A 667 23.65 -14.75 28.92
N GLN A 668 23.63 -13.44 28.68
CA GLN A 668 22.80 -12.51 29.45
C GLN A 668 21.31 -12.77 29.21
N LEU A 669 20.88 -12.79 27.94
CA LEU A 669 19.48 -12.96 27.59
C LEU A 669 18.94 -14.33 28.00
N GLU A 670 19.74 -15.39 27.94
CA GLU A 670 19.36 -16.71 28.47
C GLU A 670 19.15 -16.70 29.98
N ARG A 671 19.99 -15.98 30.74
CA ARG A 671 19.78 -15.81 32.19
C ARG A 671 18.47 -15.07 32.48
N GLU A 672 18.26 -13.94 31.83
CA GLU A 672 17.03 -13.16 32.00
C GLU A 672 15.78 -13.94 31.57
N LEU A 673 15.86 -14.75 30.52
CA LEU A 673 14.76 -15.61 30.09
C LEU A 673 14.58 -16.81 31.01
N SER A 674 15.62 -17.25 31.74
CA SER A 674 15.55 -18.33 32.73
C SER A 674 14.82 -17.93 34.01
N ASP A 675 14.78 -16.63 34.32
CA ASP A 675 14.05 -16.09 35.49
C ASP A 675 12.53 -16.25 35.39
N PHE A 676 12.00 -16.46 34.17
CA PHE A 676 10.60 -16.84 34.00
C PHE A 676 10.38 -18.29 34.49
N PRO A 677 9.38 -18.56 35.33
CA PRO A 677 9.17 -19.89 35.88
C PRO A 677 8.70 -20.88 34.80
N GLU A 678 8.95 -22.18 34.99
CA GLU A 678 8.53 -23.20 34.01
C GLU A 678 7.00 -23.31 33.86
N ASN A 679 6.24 -22.93 34.89
CA ASN A 679 4.78 -22.82 34.86
C ASN A 679 4.29 -21.41 34.51
N CYS A 680 5.09 -20.61 33.80
CA CYS A 680 4.70 -19.26 33.40
C CYS A 680 3.42 -19.25 32.55
N GLU A 681 2.45 -18.45 32.97
CA GLU A 681 1.15 -18.29 32.32
C GLU A 681 1.13 -17.04 31.46
N TYR A 682 0.63 -17.18 30.23
CA TYR A 682 0.53 -16.08 29.26
C TYR A 682 -0.32 -14.91 29.80
N ASP A 683 -1.48 -15.23 30.39
CA ASP A 683 -2.44 -14.21 30.83
C ASP A 683 -1.89 -13.37 32.01
N LEU A 684 -1.00 -13.92 32.83
CA LEU A 684 -0.30 -13.16 33.88
C LEU A 684 0.65 -12.12 33.29
N LEU A 685 1.42 -12.49 32.26
CA LEU A 685 2.30 -11.56 31.55
C LEU A 685 1.48 -10.49 30.81
N LEU A 686 0.37 -10.89 30.17
CA LEU A 686 -0.52 -9.96 29.48
C LEU A 686 -1.13 -8.95 30.45
N THR A 687 -1.56 -9.39 31.64
CA THR A 687 -2.11 -8.52 32.69
C THR A 687 -1.10 -7.45 33.11
N ARG A 688 0.14 -7.85 33.41
CA ARG A 688 1.23 -6.93 33.79
C ARG A 688 1.56 -5.93 32.67
N HIS A 689 1.48 -6.36 31.41
CA HIS A 689 1.62 -5.45 30.26
C HIS A 689 0.45 -4.47 30.15
N ALA A 690 -0.78 -4.97 30.27
CA ALA A 690 -2.01 -4.18 30.14
C ALA A 690 -2.10 -3.08 31.21
N GLU A 691 -1.56 -3.30 32.42
CA GLU A 691 -1.44 -2.28 33.47
C GLU A 691 -0.60 -1.06 33.04
N LEU A 692 0.32 -1.22 32.07
CA LEU A 692 1.15 -0.14 31.53
C LEU A 692 0.64 0.40 30.20
N HIS A 693 0.09 -0.47 29.33
CA HIS A 693 -0.42 -0.08 28.01
C HIS A 693 -1.82 0.54 28.09
N GLY A 694 -2.71 -0.03 28.90
CA GLY A 694 -4.09 0.40 29.05
C GLY A 694 -4.22 1.89 29.41
N PRO A 695 -3.49 2.42 30.41
CA PRO A 695 -3.54 3.85 30.75
C PRO A 695 -3.17 4.78 29.58
N LEU A 696 -2.20 4.41 28.75
CA LEU A 696 -1.83 5.16 27.55
C LEU A 696 -2.98 5.15 26.53
N PHE A 697 -3.54 3.97 26.24
CA PHE A 697 -4.62 3.83 25.27
C PHE A 697 -5.89 4.56 25.73
N HIS A 698 -6.24 4.45 27.01
CA HIS A 698 -7.41 5.09 27.61
C HIS A 698 -7.20 6.55 28.05
N SER A 699 -6.03 7.15 27.78
CA SER A 699 -5.80 8.58 28.08
C SER A 699 -6.73 9.51 27.31
N ALA A 700 -7.30 9.04 26.20
CA ALA A 700 -8.38 9.67 25.47
C ALA A 700 -9.33 8.60 24.89
N SER A 701 -10.59 8.95 24.70
CA SER A 701 -11.59 8.08 24.05
C SER A 701 -12.51 8.88 23.14
N LEU A 702 -13.12 8.19 22.17
CA LEU A 702 -14.03 8.76 21.19
C LEU A 702 -15.15 7.76 20.86
N LYS A 703 -16.39 8.23 20.88
CA LYS A 703 -17.58 7.55 20.39
C LYS A 703 -18.28 8.43 19.37
N LEU A 704 -18.71 7.82 18.27
CA LEU A 704 -19.46 8.46 17.18
C LEU A 704 -20.73 7.64 16.90
N ASN A 705 -21.87 8.32 16.80
CA ASN A 705 -23.18 7.79 16.39
C ASN A 705 -23.64 6.50 17.10
N VAL A 706 -23.22 6.31 18.36
CA VAL A 706 -23.54 5.14 19.22
C VAL A 706 -23.53 3.80 18.46
N THR A 707 -22.34 3.30 18.11
CA THR A 707 -22.15 1.98 17.50
C THR A 707 -21.54 0.98 18.50
N SER A 708 -22.30 0.60 19.53
CA SER A 708 -21.88 -0.50 20.41
C SER A 708 -21.91 -1.82 19.65
N GLY A 709 -20.77 -2.52 19.57
CA GLY A 709 -20.71 -3.91 19.12
C GLY A 709 -20.54 -4.11 17.60
N ASP A 710 -19.82 -3.24 16.90
CA ASP A 710 -19.47 -3.51 15.50
C ASP A 710 -18.51 -4.70 15.37
N VAL A 711 -19.06 -5.83 14.92
CA VAL A 711 -18.37 -7.11 14.72
C VAL A 711 -17.86 -7.30 13.29
N ARG A 712 -18.03 -6.30 12.40
CA ARG A 712 -17.54 -6.37 11.03
C ARG A 712 -16.02 -6.47 11.01
N SER A 713 -15.51 -7.20 10.03
CA SER A 713 -14.08 -7.26 9.77
C SER A 713 -13.61 -5.99 9.05
N ASN A 714 -12.30 -5.73 9.10
CA ASN A 714 -11.72 -4.57 8.45
C ASN A 714 -11.98 -4.57 6.95
N GLU A 715 -12.02 -5.74 6.33
CA GLU A 715 -12.36 -5.91 4.91
C GLU A 715 -13.79 -5.45 4.64
N GLU A 716 -14.76 -5.83 5.48
CA GLU A 716 -16.17 -5.41 5.34
C GLU A 716 -16.29 -3.88 5.48
N LEU A 717 -15.57 -3.28 6.44
CA LEU A 717 -15.54 -1.82 6.64
C LEU A 717 -14.93 -1.07 5.46
N LEU A 718 -13.83 -1.58 4.89
CA LEU A 718 -13.19 -0.97 3.73
C LEU A 718 -14.04 -1.13 2.46
N LEU A 719 -14.67 -2.28 2.27
CA LEU A 719 -15.59 -2.48 1.16
C LEU A 719 -16.78 -1.53 1.23
N GLU A 720 -17.31 -1.25 2.43
CA GLU A 720 -18.35 -0.24 2.62
C GLU A 720 -17.86 1.17 2.32
N ALA A 721 -16.62 1.51 2.72
CA ALA A 721 -16.00 2.78 2.34
C ALA A 721 -15.91 2.96 0.82
N TYR A 722 -15.73 1.88 0.06
CA TYR A 722 -15.66 1.90 -1.40
C TYR A 722 -17.03 2.08 -2.08
N GLU A 723 -18.13 1.91 -1.37
CA GLU A 723 -19.48 2.18 -1.90
C GLU A 723 -19.85 3.67 -1.84
N GLY A 724 -19.09 4.49 -1.11
CA GLY A 724 -19.24 5.95 -1.16
C GLY A 724 -18.51 6.71 -0.06
N GLU A 725 -18.70 6.32 1.20
CA GLU A 725 -18.19 7.05 2.37
C GLU A 725 -17.69 6.05 3.43
N ALA A 726 -16.63 6.40 4.17
CA ALA A 726 -16.15 5.54 5.24
C ALA A 726 -17.20 5.48 6.37
N PRO A 727 -17.64 4.28 6.79
CA PRO A 727 -18.60 4.20 7.89
C PRO A 727 -17.99 4.79 9.17
N ASP A 728 -18.78 5.45 10.02
CA ASP A 728 -18.26 6.13 11.21
C ASP A 728 -17.48 5.19 12.14
N SER A 729 -17.86 3.91 12.15
CA SER A 729 -17.11 2.84 12.81
C SER A 729 -15.68 2.68 12.28
N LEU A 730 -15.44 2.78 10.97
CA LEU A 730 -14.10 2.79 10.38
C LEU A 730 -13.34 4.05 10.78
N VAL A 731 -13.99 5.22 10.71
CA VAL A 731 -13.36 6.50 11.12
C VAL A 731 -12.91 6.46 12.59
N ARG A 732 -13.78 5.97 13.49
CA ARG A 732 -13.47 5.78 14.91
C ARG A 732 -12.38 4.72 15.10
N LYS A 733 -12.41 3.59 14.38
CA LYS A 733 -11.36 2.56 14.45
C LYS A 733 -10.01 3.10 13.98
N MET A 734 -9.97 3.89 12.91
CA MET A 734 -8.76 4.57 12.42
C MET A 734 -8.20 5.54 13.46
N TRP A 735 -9.06 6.33 14.12
CA TRP A 735 -8.64 7.21 15.21
C TRP A 735 -8.02 6.44 16.39
N ALA A 736 -8.68 5.36 16.83
CA ALA A 736 -8.14 4.51 17.90
C ALA A 736 -6.84 3.80 17.47
N TYR A 737 -6.77 3.36 16.21
CA TYR A 737 -5.63 2.63 15.67
C TYR A 737 -4.40 3.50 15.50
N GLY A 738 -4.53 4.74 15.02
CA GLY A 738 -3.40 5.68 14.95
C GLY A 738 -2.81 5.94 16.35
N ARG A 739 -3.65 6.13 17.37
CA ARG A 739 -3.18 6.24 18.77
C ARG A 739 -2.49 4.97 19.25
N TYR A 740 -3.07 3.80 18.97
CA TYR A 740 -2.47 2.50 19.29
C TYR A 740 -1.10 2.30 18.63
N LEU A 741 -0.96 2.65 17.35
CA LEU A 741 0.29 2.54 16.61
C LEU A 741 1.34 3.45 17.25
N PHE A 742 1.01 4.71 17.51
CA PHE A 742 1.92 5.64 18.17
C PHE A 742 2.40 5.11 19.53
N ILE A 743 1.46 4.69 20.40
CA ILE A 743 1.77 4.06 21.69
C ILE A 743 2.71 2.88 21.51
N SER A 744 2.39 1.95 20.61
CA SER A 744 3.14 0.71 20.43
C SER A 744 4.49 0.89 19.72
N GLY A 745 4.69 2.01 19.02
CA GLY A 745 5.87 2.27 18.21
C GLY A 745 6.86 3.31 18.74
N THR A 746 6.54 4.00 19.84
CA THR A 746 7.49 4.86 20.57
C THR A 746 7.32 4.73 22.10
N ALA A 747 8.37 5.03 22.85
CA ALA A 747 8.39 5.05 24.31
C ALA A 747 9.19 6.26 24.80
N ALA A 748 9.00 6.64 26.07
CA ALA A 748 9.71 7.76 26.68
C ALA A 748 11.25 7.65 26.58
N GLU A 749 11.82 6.46 26.41
CA GLU A 749 13.26 6.19 26.28
C GLU A 749 13.71 5.77 24.86
N SER A 750 12.82 5.75 23.86
CA SER A 750 13.18 5.37 22.49
C SER A 750 13.64 6.57 21.65
N GLY A 751 13.98 6.33 20.39
CA GLY A 751 13.96 7.35 19.34
C GLY A 751 12.53 7.76 18.94
N PRO A 752 12.39 8.78 18.07
CA PRO A 752 11.10 9.27 17.62
C PRO A 752 10.35 8.21 16.81
N PHE A 753 9.01 8.29 16.87
CA PHE A 753 8.15 7.52 15.98
C PHE A 753 8.49 7.84 14.50
N GLY A 754 8.82 6.81 13.72
CA GLY A 754 9.24 6.93 12.32
C GLY A 754 8.14 6.58 11.32
N LEU A 755 8.39 6.81 10.02
CA LEU A 755 7.39 6.62 8.96
C LEU A 755 6.82 5.20 8.85
N TYR A 756 7.54 4.19 9.33
CA TYR A 756 7.09 2.79 9.36
C TYR A 756 6.78 2.30 10.78
N GLY A 757 6.83 3.17 11.80
CA GLY A 757 6.79 2.77 13.20
C GLY A 757 7.90 1.75 13.49
N LEU A 758 7.51 0.60 14.06
CA LEU A 758 8.39 -0.56 14.30
C LEU A 758 8.13 -1.72 13.32
N TRP A 759 7.40 -1.50 12.22
CA TRP A 759 6.83 -2.60 11.43
C TRP A 759 7.26 -2.55 9.96
N GLY A 760 8.54 -2.29 9.73
CA GLY A 760 9.18 -2.44 8.42
C GLY A 760 9.66 -3.87 8.19
N GLY A 761 9.60 -4.35 6.95
CA GLY A 761 10.08 -5.69 6.57
C GLY A 761 10.99 -5.72 5.36
N ASP A 762 11.71 -4.63 5.14
CA ASP A 762 12.71 -4.52 4.08
C ASP A 762 14.00 -3.93 4.67
N TYR A 763 15.15 -4.22 4.07
CA TYR A 763 16.45 -3.72 4.53
C TYR A 763 16.81 -2.37 3.88
N ARG A 764 16.09 -1.96 2.82
CA ARG A 764 16.09 -0.60 2.27
C ARG A 764 14.66 -0.11 2.08
N LEU A 765 14.07 0.35 3.18
CA LEU A 765 12.75 0.94 3.17
C LEU A 765 12.78 2.29 2.45
N VAL A 766 11.80 2.53 1.58
CA VAL A 766 11.67 3.77 0.82
C VAL A 766 11.33 4.90 1.80
N TRP A 767 12.17 5.94 1.84
CA TRP A 767 11.98 7.11 2.70
C TRP A 767 11.73 6.77 4.18
N CYS A 768 12.48 5.84 4.77
CA CYS A 768 12.34 5.51 6.20
C CYS A 768 12.98 6.52 7.17
N HIS A 769 13.56 7.59 6.65
CA HIS A 769 14.20 8.63 7.41
C HIS A 769 13.19 9.56 8.12
N HIS A 770 13.67 10.35 9.08
CA HIS A 770 12.86 11.38 9.70
C HIS A 770 12.82 12.59 8.76
N MET A 771 11.72 12.71 8.01
CA MET A 771 11.47 13.78 7.05
C MET A 771 10.83 14.98 7.77
N ALA A 772 11.56 16.08 7.83
CA ALA A 772 11.30 17.25 8.65
C ALA A 772 10.62 18.40 7.90
N ASN A 773 9.92 18.14 6.79
CA ASN A 773 9.22 19.16 6.00
C ASN A 773 7.70 18.97 5.94
N GLU A 774 7.16 18.11 6.81
CA GLU A 774 5.74 17.78 6.95
C GLU A 774 5.61 16.58 7.91
N ASN A 775 6.27 15.48 7.55
CA ASN A 775 5.89 14.14 8.00
C ASN A 775 6.21 13.93 9.48
N ILE A 776 7.42 14.26 9.94
CA ILE A 776 7.77 14.10 11.36
C ILE A 776 6.93 15.03 12.23
N GLN A 777 6.54 16.21 11.74
CA GLN A 777 5.64 17.10 12.47
C GLN A 777 4.23 16.49 12.59
N MET A 778 3.70 15.97 11.47
CA MET A 778 2.40 15.29 11.42
C MET A 778 2.30 14.11 12.39
N MET A 779 3.39 13.37 12.59
CA MET A 779 3.43 12.27 13.57
C MET A 779 3.07 12.71 15.00
N TYR A 780 3.27 13.98 15.36
CA TYR A 780 3.13 14.46 16.74
C TYR A 780 2.01 15.47 16.96
N TRP A 781 1.33 15.99 15.93
CA TRP A 781 0.23 16.96 16.10
C TRP A 781 -0.87 16.46 17.05
N HIS A 782 -1.17 15.17 17.01
CA HIS A 782 -2.23 14.58 17.82
C HIS A 782 -1.83 14.28 19.28
N ALA A 783 -0.52 14.28 19.58
CA ALA A 783 0.02 13.60 20.76
C ALA A 783 -0.45 14.27 22.05
N HIS A 784 -0.36 15.60 22.14
CA HIS A 784 -0.73 16.33 23.34
C HIS A 784 -2.24 16.32 23.61
N VAL A 785 -3.06 16.68 22.61
CA VAL A 785 -4.53 16.64 22.70
C VAL A 785 -5.03 15.23 23.05
N GLY A 786 -4.41 14.20 22.48
CA GLY A 786 -4.75 12.79 22.71
C GLY A 786 -4.21 12.19 24.00
N GLY A 787 -3.62 12.98 24.89
CA GLY A 787 -3.13 12.52 26.20
C GLY A 787 -1.85 11.67 26.15
N LEU A 788 -0.98 11.90 25.16
CA LEU A 788 0.25 11.14 24.91
C LEU A 788 1.50 12.04 24.97
N GLY A 789 1.43 13.15 25.71
CA GLY A 789 2.53 14.13 25.83
C GLY A 789 3.84 13.54 26.36
N GLU A 790 3.79 12.48 27.17
CA GLU A 790 4.99 11.79 27.70
C GLU A 790 5.80 11.05 26.63
N LEU A 791 5.22 10.85 25.44
CA LEU A 791 5.85 10.19 24.29
C LEU A 791 6.43 11.20 23.27
N VAL A 792 6.36 12.51 23.55
CA VAL A 792 6.92 13.58 22.71
C VAL A 792 8.43 13.81 22.91
N PRO A 793 9.00 13.75 24.14
CA PRO A 793 10.43 13.99 24.38
C PRO A 793 11.44 13.21 23.51
N PRO A 794 11.16 11.96 23.06
CA PRO A 794 11.99 11.28 22.06
C PRO A 794 12.32 12.10 20.81
N LEU A 795 11.39 12.93 20.33
CA LEU A 795 11.60 13.84 19.20
C LEU A 795 12.73 14.84 19.50
N PHE A 796 12.68 15.46 20.68
CA PHE A 796 13.63 16.50 21.09
C PHE A 796 15.02 15.94 21.30
N ARG A 797 15.14 14.82 22.03
CA ARG A 797 16.44 14.17 22.25
C ARG A 797 17.10 13.75 20.93
N TYR A 798 16.31 13.27 19.97
CA TYR A 798 16.83 12.88 18.66
C TYR A 798 17.44 14.07 17.91
N TYR A 799 16.70 15.18 17.74
CA TYR A 799 17.25 16.36 17.07
C TYR A 799 18.36 17.02 17.90
N GLY A 800 18.24 17.04 19.23
CA GLY A 800 19.28 17.51 20.14
C GLY A 800 20.62 16.76 19.97
N SER A 801 20.57 15.46 19.68
CA SER A 801 21.76 14.63 19.44
C SER A 801 22.51 14.95 18.15
N LEU A 802 21.89 15.70 17.22
CA LEU A 802 22.42 16.05 15.90
C LEU A 802 22.82 17.52 15.78
N MET A 803 22.79 18.28 16.88
CA MET A 803 23.02 19.74 16.88
C MET A 803 24.37 20.14 16.28
N ASP A 804 25.44 19.35 16.49
CA ASP A 804 26.75 19.64 15.91
C ASP A 804 26.75 19.56 14.37
N ASP A 805 26.01 18.59 13.81
CA ASP A 805 25.82 18.52 12.37
C ASP A 805 25.03 19.73 11.87
N PHE A 806 23.97 20.13 12.59
CA PHE A 806 23.13 21.25 12.18
C PHE A 806 23.86 22.59 12.21
N ARG A 807 24.74 22.81 13.20
CA ARG A 807 25.65 23.97 13.24
C ARG A 807 26.68 23.91 12.12
N GLY A 808 27.20 22.72 11.83
CA GLY A 808 28.09 22.48 10.68
C GLY A 808 27.42 22.81 9.35
N ASN A 809 26.16 22.41 9.18
CA ASN A 809 25.39 22.67 7.98
C ASN A 809 25.14 24.16 7.76
N ALA A 810 24.69 24.90 8.78
CA ALA A 810 24.45 26.34 8.67
C ALA A 810 25.71 27.10 8.20
N ARG A 811 26.85 26.74 8.78
CA ARG A 811 28.15 27.32 8.45
C ARG A 811 28.62 26.93 7.05
N ASN A 812 28.63 25.64 6.74
CA ASN A 812 29.27 25.14 5.52
C ASN A 812 28.39 25.31 4.28
N LEU A 813 27.06 25.44 4.41
CA LEU A 813 26.16 25.68 3.28
C LEU A 813 25.93 27.17 3.04
N TYR A 814 25.82 27.98 4.11
CA TYR A 814 25.33 29.36 4.02
C TYR A 814 26.25 30.39 4.68
N GLY A 815 27.28 29.98 5.42
CA GLY A 815 28.14 30.89 6.16
C GLY A 815 27.45 31.52 7.38
N CYS A 816 26.32 30.96 7.83
CA CYS A 816 25.50 31.51 8.91
C CYS A 816 25.86 30.87 10.27
N ARG A 817 25.61 31.62 11.35
CA ARG A 817 25.53 31.07 12.72
C ARG A 817 24.23 30.28 12.90
N GLY A 818 24.05 29.71 14.09
CA GLY A 818 22.85 28.94 14.42
C GLY A 818 22.86 27.55 13.81
N ILE A 819 21.66 27.04 13.51
CA ILE A 819 21.45 25.68 13.00
C ILE A 819 20.67 25.65 11.68
N TYR A 820 21.05 24.73 10.81
CA TYR A 820 20.29 24.32 9.64
C TYR A 820 20.02 22.81 9.73
N ILE A 821 18.74 22.45 9.71
CA ILE A 821 18.28 21.06 9.74
C ILE A 821 17.87 20.66 8.32
N PRO A 822 18.54 19.69 7.66
CA PRO A 822 18.08 19.19 6.38
C PRO A 822 16.75 18.45 6.54
N ALA A 823 15.94 18.39 5.49
CA ALA A 823 14.64 17.72 5.58
C ALA A 823 14.78 16.24 6.00
N GLY A 824 15.66 15.45 5.38
CA GLY A 824 15.86 14.05 5.75
C GLY A 824 17.02 13.83 6.73
N THR A 825 16.75 13.17 7.87
CA THR A 825 17.79 12.73 8.83
C THR A 825 17.60 11.27 9.28
N THR A 826 18.69 10.63 9.70
CA THR A 826 18.67 9.33 10.39
C THR A 826 19.61 9.36 11.59
N PRO A 827 19.52 8.42 12.56
CA PRO A 827 20.41 8.42 13.73
C PRO A 827 21.89 8.54 13.35
N GLY A 828 22.57 9.50 13.97
CA GLY A 828 23.99 9.82 13.71
C GLY A 828 24.30 10.57 12.41
N ILE A 829 23.30 10.86 11.56
CA ILE A 829 23.47 11.53 10.27
C ILE A 829 22.49 12.72 10.19
N GLY A 830 22.96 13.89 10.65
CA GLY A 830 22.26 15.17 10.55
C GLY A 830 22.72 16.03 9.38
N THR A 831 23.62 15.55 8.52
CA THR A 831 24.12 16.28 7.35
C THR A 831 23.26 16.03 6.10
N PRO A 832 23.20 16.97 5.14
CA PRO A 832 22.39 16.80 3.93
C PRO A 832 22.72 15.53 3.14
N ASN A 833 21.72 14.90 2.54
CA ASN A 833 21.86 13.66 1.78
C ASN A 833 21.11 13.70 0.44
N GLN A 834 19.97 14.39 0.41
CA GLN A 834 19.21 14.69 -0.80
C GLN A 834 19.80 15.95 -1.45
N ILE A 835 20.81 15.79 -2.30
CA ILE A 835 21.53 16.90 -2.95
C ILE A 835 20.71 17.41 -4.15
N VAL A 836 19.56 18.01 -3.86
CA VAL A 836 18.63 18.60 -4.81
C VAL A 836 18.09 19.94 -4.26
N PRO A 837 17.83 20.94 -5.12
CA PRO A 837 17.43 22.28 -4.68
C PRO A 837 16.20 22.31 -3.78
N VAL A 838 15.18 21.50 -4.09
CA VAL A 838 13.91 21.47 -3.33
C VAL A 838 14.08 21.08 -1.86
N ILE A 839 15.14 20.34 -1.53
CA ILE A 839 15.47 19.96 -0.16
C ILE A 839 16.52 20.87 0.44
N LEU A 840 17.60 21.14 -0.29
CA LEU A 840 18.71 21.94 0.23
C LEU A 840 18.30 23.39 0.49
N ASN A 841 17.56 24.01 -0.43
CA ASN A 841 17.22 25.44 -0.32
C ASN A 841 16.02 25.71 0.59
N TRP A 842 15.44 24.66 1.20
CA TRP A 842 14.39 24.82 2.20
C TRP A 842 14.99 25.05 3.59
N THR A 843 14.64 26.16 4.24
CA THR A 843 15.28 26.62 5.48
C THR A 843 14.38 26.54 6.72
N GLY A 844 13.08 26.26 6.55
CA GLY A 844 12.08 26.28 7.62
C GLY A 844 12.11 25.15 8.65
N ALA A 845 12.89 24.08 8.44
CA ALA A 845 12.85 22.88 9.28
C ALA A 845 13.07 23.16 10.78
N ALA A 846 14.09 23.95 11.11
CA ALA A 846 14.45 24.25 12.51
C ALA A 846 13.37 25.08 13.21
N GLY A 847 12.81 26.08 12.53
CA GLY A 847 11.74 26.89 13.08
C GLY A 847 10.44 26.10 13.29
N TRP A 848 10.08 25.21 12.36
CA TRP A 848 8.89 24.37 12.54
C TRP A 848 9.07 23.34 13.67
N LEU A 849 10.25 22.72 13.79
CA LEU A 849 10.53 21.82 14.92
C LEU A 849 10.49 22.58 16.26
N ALA A 850 10.95 23.84 16.30
CA ALA A 850 10.87 24.69 17.49
C ALA A 850 9.42 24.89 17.99
N ARG A 851 8.42 24.90 17.09
CA ARG A 851 7.00 24.90 17.49
C ARG A 851 6.67 23.74 18.43
N HIS A 852 7.13 22.52 18.10
CA HIS A 852 6.86 21.34 18.93
C HIS A 852 7.51 21.43 20.32
N TYR A 853 8.71 22.02 20.42
CA TYR A 853 9.34 22.29 21.72
C TYR A 853 8.48 23.26 22.54
N TYR A 854 8.05 24.36 21.94
CA TYR A 854 7.25 25.35 22.65
C TYR A 854 5.87 24.80 23.05
N GLU A 855 5.19 24.09 22.15
CA GLU A 855 3.92 23.42 22.41
C GLU A 855 4.01 22.43 23.57
N HIS A 856 5.09 21.64 23.61
CA HIS A 856 5.32 20.71 24.72
C HIS A 856 5.43 21.44 26.06
N PHE A 857 6.11 22.58 26.11
CA PHE A 857 6.11 23.45 27.28
C PHE A 857 4.68 23.92 27.62
N LEU A 858 3.89 24.38 26.65
CA LEU A 858 2.54 24.88 26.93
C LEU A 858 1.63 23.81 27.55
N TYR A 859 1.77 22.54 27.16
CA TYR A 859 1.01 21.43 27.75
C TYR A 859 1.58 20.93 29.08
N THR A 860 2.89 20.94 29.27
CA THR A 860 3.54 20.41 30.49
C THR A 860 3.69 21.45 31.60
N GLY A 861 3.78 22.73 31.24
CA GLY A 861 4.14 23.82 32.15
C GLY A 861 5.57 23.71 32.67
N ASP A 862 6.41 22.86 32.07
CA ASP A 862 7.78 22.62 32.53
C ASP A 862 8.70 23.78 32.15
N VAL A 863 8.81 24.75 33.06
CA VAL A 863 9.70 25.92 32.90
C VAL A 863 11.17 25.52 32.83
N ARG A 864 11.56 24.37 33.41
CA ARG A 864 12.93 23.88 33.32
C ARG A 864 13.22 23.41 31.90
N PHE A 865 12.35 22.57 31.32
CA PHE A 865 12.44 22.17 29.92
C PHE A 865 12.45 23.40 28.99
N LEU A 866 11.57 24.38 29.23
CA LEU A 866 11.56 25.63 28.47
C LEU A 866 12.92 26.32 28.49
N ARG A 867 13.53 26.46 29.67
CA ARG A 867 14.80 27.18 29.87
C ARG A 867 16.03 26.41 29.39
N GLU A 868 16.08 25.10 29.64
CA GLU A 868 17.28 24.27 29.44
C GLU A 868 17.32 23.61 28.06
N GLU A 869 16.18 23.43 27.38
CA GLU A 869 16.11 22.70 26.10
C GLU A 869 15.44 23.51 25.00
N ALA A 870 14.17 23.91 25.18
CA ALA A 870 13.39 24.57 24.14
C ALA A 870 13.95 25.95 23.74
N LEU A 871 14.20 26.83 24.72
CA LEU A 871 14.70 28.18 24.45
C LEU A 871 16.11 28.18 23.84
N PRO A 872 17.08 27.37 24.31
CA PRO A 872 18.36 27.21 23.64
C PRO A 872 18.23 26.76 22.17
N PHE A 873 17.39 25.75 21.89
CA PHE A 873 17.14 25.30 20.52
C PHE A 873 16.56 26.43 19.65
N MET A 874 15.53 27.14 20.14
CA MET A 874 14.93 28.28 19.43
C MET A 874 15.92 29.42 19.18
N ARG A 875 16.82 29.71 20.14
CA ARG A 875 17.87 30.72 19.98
C ARG A 875 18.84 30.36 18.85
N GLU A 876 19.22 29.09 18.73
CA GLU A 876 20.07 28.67 17.62
C GLU A 876 19.34 28.67 16.28
N ALA A 877 18.05 28.33 16.26
CA ALA A 877 17.24 28.42 15.05
C ALA A 877 17.13 29.87 14.55
N ILE A 878 16.93 30.86 15.44
CA ILE A 878 16.81 32.27 15.00
C ILE A 878 18.14 32.89 14.59
N GLN A 879 19.26 32.46 15.18
CA GLN A 879 20.59 32.93 14.78
C GLN A 879 20.89 32.68 13.31
N PHE A 880 20.34 31.59 12.74
CA PHE A 880 20.43 31.36 11.30
C PHE A 880 19.74 32.49 10.52
N TYR A 881 18.50 32.82 10.85
CA TYR A 881 17.76 33.90 10.18
C TYR A 881 18.35 35.29 10.41
N GLU A 882 18.95 35.55 11.58
CA GLU A 882 19.66 36.82 11.86
C GLU A 882 20.78 37.08 10.84
N ASP A 883 21.48 36.03 10.39
CA ASP A 883 22.57 36.12 9.41
C ASP A 883 22.08 35.92 7.98
N PHE A 884 21.04 35.09 7.78
CA PHE A 884 20.54 34.71 6.46
C PHE A 884 19.63 35.77 5.86
N ALA A 885 18.73 36.39 6.63
CA ALA A 885 17.77 37.35 6.09
C ALA A 885 18.45 38.65 5.63
N VAL A 886 18.09 39.15 4.44
CA VAL A 886 18.59 40.43 3.93
C VAL A 886 17.45 41.44 3.85
N VAL A 887 17.77 42.72 4.02
CA VAL A 887 16.77 43.80 3.95
C VAL A 887 16.61 44.22 2.49
N GLY A 888 15.39 44.14 1.97
CA GLY A 888 15.01 44.64 0.65
C GLY A 888 14.95 46.16 0.58
N GLU A 889 14.77 46.70 -0.62
CA GLU A 889 14.67 48.15 -0.85
C GLU A 889 13.45 48.78 -0.15
N ASP A 890 12.40 47.99 0.09
CA ASP A 890 11.19 48.36 0.82
C ASP A 890 11.34 48.33 2.34
N GLY A 891 12.52 47.93 2.84
CA GLY A 891 12.80 47.79 4.27
C GLY A 891 12.32 46.47 4.90
N ALA A 892 11.64 45.61 4.13
CA ALA A 892 11.21 44.29 4.58
C ALA A 892 12.31 43.23 4.37
N TYR A 893 12.19 42.08 5.03
CA TYR A 893 13.11 40.98 4.84
C TYR A 893 12.85 40.20 3.54
N ARG A 894 13.94 39.83 2.87
CA ARG A 894 14.00 38.85 1.80
C ARG A 894 14.76 37.61 2.30
N LEU A 895 14.11 36.46 2.25
CA LEU A 895 14.64 35.12 2.45
C LEU A 895 14.83 34.49 1.07
N TYR A 896 16.08 34.34 0.64
CA TYR A 896 16.42 33.64 -0.60
C TYR A 896 17.86 33.11 -0.56
N PRO A 897 18.12 31.90 -1.10
CA PRO A 897 17.15 30.99 -1.72
C PRO A 897 16.12 30.46 -0.71
N SER A 898 14.84 30.36 -1.12
CA SER A 898 13.71 29.90 -0.30
C SER A 898 12.87 28.91 -1.11
N VAL A 899 12.17 27.99 -0.45
CA VAL A 899 11.37 26.96 -1.12
C VAL A 899 10.04 26.85 -0.39
N SER A 900 8.94 26.74 -1.15
CA SER A 900 7.68 26.22 -0.61
C SER A 900 7.70 24.71 -0.83
N PRO A 901 7.96 23.87 0.19
CA PRO A 901 8.14 22.44 -0.03
C PRO A 901 6.88 21.85 -0.67
N GLU A 902 6.96 20.93 -1.60
CA GLU A 902 8.03 20.77 -2.60
C GLU A 902 7.60 21.34 -3.97
N ASN A 903 6.88 22.47 -3.95
CA ASN A 903 6.20 23.03 -5.11
C ASN A 903 7.16 23.77 -6.04
N THR A 904 6.79 23.90 -7.30
CA THR A 904 7.48 24.75 -8.30
C THR A 904 6.49 25.76 -8.84
N PRO A 905 6.85 27.06 -8.96
CA PRO A 905 5.98 28.06 -9.52
C PRO A 905 5.52 27.71 -10.93
N LEU A 906 4.26 28.05 -11.24
CA LEU A 906 3.59 27.67 -12.48
C LEU A 906 4.34 28.19 -13.71
N ASN A 907 4.81 29.43 -13.67
CA ASN A 907 5.56 30.07 -14.75
C ASN A 907 6.97 29.49 -14.99
N PHE A 908 7.38 28.50 -14.18
CA PHE A 908 8.62 27.73 -14.38
C PHE A 908 8.37 26.23 -14.60
N MET A 909 7.11 25.83 -14.71
CA MET A 909 6.76 24.52 -15.25
C MET A 909 6.84 24.55 -16.78
N PRO A 910 7.13 23.40 -17.43
CA PRO A 910 7.12 23.32 -18.88
C PRO A 910 5.77 23.72 -19.50
N GLU A 911 5.81 24.50 -20.59
CA GLU A 911 4.61 24.99 -21.29
C GLU A 911 3.74 23.86 -21.88
N ASP A 912 4.35 22.71 -22.21
CA ASP A 912 3.66 21.52 -22.72
C ASP A 912 2.85 20.78 -21.63
N GLY A 913 2.86 21.28 -20.39
CA GLY A 913 2.15 20.70 -19.26
C GLY A 913 2.76 19.40 -18.75
N ARG A 914 3.96 19.00 -19.23
CA ARG A 914 4.62 17.79 -18.72
C ARG A 914 4.96 17.97 -17.24
N GLN A 915 4.61 16.98 -16.44
CA GLN A 915 4.98 16.97 -15.03
C GLN A 915 6.48 16.66 -14.89
N LEU A 916 7.23 17.62 -14.37
CA LEU A 916 8.60 17.44 -13.87
C LEU A 916 8.57 17.59 -12.37
N ALA A 917 9.26 16.73 -11.63
CA ALA A 917 9.18 16.68 -10.18
C ALA A 917 9.41 18.06 -9.54
N HIS A 918 10.56 18.70 -9.84
CA HIS A 918 10.91 20.03 -9.29
C HIS A 918 11.86 20.79 -10.25
N PRO A 919 11.39 21.29 -11.41
CA PRO A 919 12.29 21.89 -12.40
C PRO A 919 12.93 23.20 -11.91
N MET A 920 12.23 23.99 -11.09
CA MET A 920 12.74 25.23 -10.49
C MET A 920 11.99 25.53 -9.17
N PRO A 921 12.34 24.87 -8.05
CA PRO A 921 11.63 25.02 -6.78
C PRO A 921 12.09 26.22 -5.94
N THR A 922 13.20 26.86 -6.31
CA THR A 922 13.86 27.90 -5.51
C THR A 922 13.34 29.29 -5.85
N THR A 923 12.91 30.03 -4.84
CA THR A 923 12.16 31.28 -4.95
C THR A 923 12.66 32.32 -3.95
N VAL A 924 12.06 33.51 -3.99
CA VAL A 924 12.23 34.57 -2.99
C VAL A 924 10.97 34.62 -2.15
N ASN A 925 11.13 34.52 -0.81
CA ASN A 925 10.04 34.62 0.16
C ASN A 925 8.88 33.65 -0.12
N ALA A 926 9.10 32.34 0.02
CA ALA A 926 7.97 31.43 0.17
C ALA A 926 7.16 31.80 1.44
N THR A 927 5.83 31.82 1.35
CA THR A 927 4.95 32.22 2.46
C THR A 927 5.21 31.40 3.73
N MET A 928 5.52 30.11 3.57
CA MET A 928 5.82 29.20 4.68
C MET A 928 7.08 29.61 5.46
N ASP A 929 8.19 29.97 4.80
CA ASP A 929 9.44 30.34 5.49
C ASP A 929 9.26 31.62 6.32
N ILE A 930 8.53 32.60 5.77
CA ILE A 930 8.17 33.84 6.48
C ILE A 930 7.28 33.54 7.68
N ALA A 931 6.27 32.68 7.52
CA ALA A 931 5.38 32.29 8.61
C ALA A 931 6.12 31.57 9.74
N ILE A 932 6.99 30.62 9.40
CA ILE A 932 7.81 29.89 10.38
C ILE A 932 8.74 30.84 11.14
N MET A 933 9.42 31.76 10.44
CA MET A 933 10.29 32.75 11.07
C MET A 933 9.49 33.65 12.03
N LYS A 934 8.30 34.09 11.63
CA LYS A 934 7.40 34.92 12.45
C LYS A 934 6.93 34.19 13.70
N GLU A 935 6.54 32.93 13.57
CA GLU A 935 6.11 32.10 14.69
C GLU A 935 7.28 31.86 15.67
N LEU A 936 8.47 31.51 15.16
CA LEU A 936 9.67 31.32 15.97
C LEU A 936 10.02 32.58 16.78
N LEU A 937 10.00 33.76 16.16
CA LEU A 937 10.24 35.03 16.85
C LEU A 937 9.19 35.30 17.94
N THR A 938 7.93 34.99 17.65
CA THR A 938 6.82 35.16 18.60
C THR A 938 7.03 34.26 19.83
N HIS A 939 7.31 32.98 19.63
CA HIS A 939 7.59 32.04 20.71
C HIS A 939 8.86 32.40 21.49
N LEU A 940 9.91 32.89 20.83
CA LEU A 940 11.13 33.38 21.49
C LEU A 940 10.85 34.55 22.43
N ILE A 941 10.10 35.55 21.97
CA ILE A 941 9.72 36.71 22.78
C ILE A 941 8.90 36.26 24.00
N GLN A 942 7.90 35.40 23.79
CA GLN A 942 7.06 34.89 24.86
C GLN A 942 7.87 34.05 25.87
N ALA A 943 8.65 33.08 25.39
CA ALA A 943 9.51 32.24 26.22
C ALA A 943 10.53 33.06 27.02
N ASN A 944 11.16 34.07 26.39
CA ASN A 944 12.14 34.93 27.04
C ASN A 944 11.53 35.75 28.18
N ARG A 945 10.33 36.32 27.96
CA ARG A 945 9.57 37.00 29.02
C ARG A 945 9.24 36.07 30.17
N LEU A 946 8.81 34.84 29.87
CA LEU A 946 8.44 33.83 30.88
C LEU A 946 9.63 33.39 31.75
N VAL A 947 10.82 33.24 31.16
CA VAL A 947 12.01 32.83 31.92
C VAL A 947 12.79 34.00 32.54
N GLY A 948 12.36 35.25 32.30
CA GLY A 948 13.05 36.46 32.75
C GLY A 948 14.40 36.68 32.05
N GLY A 949 14.48 36.38 30.75
CA GLY A 949 15.71 36.54 29.96
C GLY A 949 16.02 38.00 29.59
N PRO A 950 17.15 38.25 28.90
CA PRO A 950 17.64 39.61 28.66
C PRO A 950 16.71 40.43 27.76
N GLY A 951 16.42 41.67 28.15
CA GLY A 951 15.61 42.60 27.34
C GLY A 951 16.23 42.97 26.00
N SER A 952 17.57 42.94 25.89
CA SER A 952 18.27 43.23 24.63
C SER A 952 18.06 42.17 23.54
N GLU A 953 17.79 40.91 23.92
CA GLU A 953 17.39 39.87 22.95
C GLU A 953 15.97 40.13 22.46
N GLU A 954 15.05 40.43 23.37
CA GLU A 954 13.67 40.74 23.04
C GLU A 954 13.55 41.95 22.10
N GLU A 955 14.25 43.06 22.40
CA GLU A 955 14.30 44.23 21.52
C GLU A 955 14.82 43.90 20.12
N ARG A 956 15.81 43.01 20.02
CA ARG A 956 16.35 42.58 18.73
C ARG A 956 15.32 41.79 17.94
N TRP A 957 14.64 40.84 18.58
CA TRP A 957 13.61 40.02 17.93
C TRP A 957 12.38 40.84 17.55
N MET A 958 11.94 41.80 18.39
CA MET A 958 10.86 42.72 18.02
C MET A 958 11.19 43.54 16.77
N ARG A 959 12.42 44.06 16.65
CA ARG A 959 12.88 44.73 15.42
C ARG A 959 12.89 43.81 14.21
N MET A 960 13.13 42.51 14.39
CA MET A 960 13.04 41.55 13.28
C MET A 960 11.58 41.35 12.85
N VAL A 961 10.64 41.25 13.80
CA VAL A 961 9.21 41.14 13.52
C VAL A 961 8.70 42.33 12.69
N GLU A 962 9.15 43.56 12.99
CA GLU A 962 8.79 44.78 12.25
C GLU A 962 9.21 44.75 10.77
N ARG A 963 10.17 43.91 10.41
CA ARG A 963 10.68 43.78 9.03
C ARG A 963 10.08 42.58 8.29
N ILE A 964 9.22 41.80 8.91
CA ILE A 964 8.58 40.66 8.24
C ILE A 964 7.58 41.20 7.20
N PRO A 965 7.67 40.80 5.92
CA PRO A 965 6.72 41.23 4.91
C PRO A 965 5.30 40.70 5.22
N PRO A 966 4.24 41.46 4.91
CA PRO A 966 2.87 40.98 5.06
C PRO A 966 2.57 39.86 4.04
N TYR A 967 1.60 39.01 4.36
CA TYR A 967 1.09 38.04 3.40
C TYR A 967 0.41 38.74 2.23
N ARG A 968 0.61 38.21 1.02
CA ARG A 968 0.05 38.74 -0.22
C ARG A 968 -1.13 37.89 -0.66
N THR A 969 -2.15 38.53 -1.23
CA THR A 969 -3.20 37.86 -2.00
C THR A 969 -2.84 37.90 -3.48
N ASN A 970 -2.96 36.78 -4.18
CA ASN A 970 -2.63 36.64 -5.60
C ASN A 970 -3.78 37.12 -6.52
N GLY A 971 -3.58 37.03 -7.84
CA GLY A 971 -4.59 37.43 -8.84
C GLY A 971 -5.89 36.64 -8.78
N ASP A 972 -5.86 35.42 -8.24
CA ASP A 972 -7.05 34.60 -8.00
C ASP A 972 -7.78 34.98 -6.71
N GLY A 973 -7.28 35.92 -5.89
CA GLY A 973 -7.86 36.23 -4.59
C GLY A 973 -7.54 35.20 -3.50
N ALA A 974 -6.60 34.28 -3.75
CA ALA A 974 -6.09 33.32 -2.78
C ALA A 974 -4.81 33.87 -2.11
N VAL A 975 -4.46 33.38 -0.92
CA VAL A 975 -3.14 33.71 -0.34
C VAL A 975 -2.05 33.20 -1.27
N ALA A 976 -1.06 34.04 -1.55
CA ALA A 976 0.03 33.68 -2.46
C ALA A 976 0.92 32.61 -1.83
N GLU A 977 1.31 31.60 -2.60
CA GLU A 977 2.30 30.60 -2.15
C GLU A 977 3.71 31.22 -2.07
N TRP A 978 3.96 32.18 -2.96
CA TRP A 978 5.18 32.99 -3.02
C TRP A 978 4.86 34.48 -2.90
N LEU A 979 5.52 35.16 -1.96
CA LEU A 979 5.26 36.59 -1.73
C LEU A 979 5.81 37.47 -2.85
N ASP A 980 6.95 37.09 -3.44
CA ASP A 980 7.51 37.79 -4.58
C ASP A 980 6.62 37.60 -5.83
N PRO A 981 6.15 38.68 -6.48
CA PRO A 981 5.23 38.62 -7.60
C PRO A 981 5.84 38.03 -8.88
N ALA A 982 7.15 37.78 -8.94
CA ALA A 982 7.78 37.07 -10.05
C ALA A 982 7.38 35.59 -10.15
N PHE A 983 6.75 35.03 -9.11
CA PHE A 983 6.38 33.61 -9.05
C PHE A 983 4.86 33.43 -9.04
N GLU A 984 4.36 32.59 -9.94
CA GLU A 984 2.93 32.30 -10.09
C GLU A 984 2.52 31.02 -9.36
N ASP A 985 1.40 31.06 -8.65
CA ASP A 985 0.89 29.95 -7.83
C ASP A 985 0.51 28.71 -8.65
N ARG A 986 0.88 27.53 -8.14
CA ARG A 986 0.54 26.22 -8.74
C ARG A 986 -0.26 25.38 -7.75
N TYR A 987 -1.56 25.26 -7.99
CA TYR A 987 -2.46 24.52 -7.11
C TYR A 987 -2.40 22.99 -7.27
N ASP A 988 -1.84 22.51 -8.38
CA ASP A 988 -1.68 21.09 -8.72
C ASP A 988 -0.45 20.47 -8.01
N HIS A 989 -0.50 20.40 -6.68
CA HIS A 989 0.59 19.84 -5.87
C HIS A 989 0.08 19.28 -4.55
N ARG A 990 0.81 18.32 -4.00
CA ARG A 990 0.46 17.60 -2.76
C ARG A 990 0.74 18.37 -1.47
N HIS A 991 1.61 19.38 -1.49
CA HIS A 991 1.90 20.17 -0.29
C HIS A 991 1.03 21.42 -0.22
N LEU A 992 0.64 21.79 1.00
CA LEU A 992 -0.11 23.00 1.32
C LEU A 992 0.73 23.97 2.17
N SER A 993 2.04 24.01 1.93
CA SER A 993 3.04 24.74 2.72
C SER A 993 2.68 26.19 3.08
N HIS A 994 2.19 26.98 2.12
CA HIS A 994 1.72 28.36 2.37
C HIS A 994 0.48 28.49 3.29
N ILE A 995 -0.21 27.40 3.61
CA ILE A 995 -1.33 27.36 4.55
C ILE A 995 -0.85 27.26 6.01
N TYR A 996 0.45 27.08 6.24
CA TYR A 996 1.07 27.01 7.57
C TYR A 996 0.54 28.03 8.60
N PRO A 997 0.36 29.33 8.28
CA PRO A 997 -0.24 30.31 9.20
C PRO A 997 -1.60 29.93 9.79
N LEU A 998 -2.39 29.13 9.08
CA LEU A 998 -3.71 28.65 9.51
C LEU A 998 -3.63 27.27 10.18
N PHE A 999 -2.80 26.38 9.64
CA PHE A 999 -2.49 25.08 10.22
C PHE A 999 -1.15 24.55 9.69
N PRO A 1000 -0.26 24.00 10.54
CA PRO A 1000 -0.44 23.80 11.98
C PRO A 1000 -0.26 25.07 12.82
N GLY A 1001 0.05 26.22 12.23
CA GLY A 1001 0.12 27.49 12.93
C GLY A 1001 -1.23 27.96 13.48
N ASP A 1002 -1.21 29.03 14.27
CA ASP A 1002 -2.40 29.64 14.89
C ASP A 1002 -2.51 31.14 14.59
N GLU A 1003 -1.74 31.64 13.62
CA GLU A 1003 -1.69 33.07 13.30
C GLU A 1003 -2.99 33.55 12.64
N VAL A 1004 -3.47 32.79 11.65
CA VAL A 1004 -4.66 33.14 10.86
C VAL A 1004 -5.84 32.30 11.31
N THR A 1005 -6.76 32.95 12.02
CA THR A 1005 -8.07 32.40 12.39
C THR A 1005 -9.17 33.33 11.87
N ARG A 1006 -10.42 32.86 11.89
CA ARG A 1006 -11.58 33.69 11.51
C ARG A 1006 -11.70 34.93 12.41
N GLU A 1007 -11.32 34.79 13.68
CA GLU A 1007 -11.44 35.83 14.70
C GLU A 1007 -10.24 36.79 14.69
N SER A 1008 -9.03 36.30 14.42
CA SER A 1008 -7.81 37.12 14.41
C SER A 1008 -7.59 37.89 13.11
N ALA A 1009 -7.92 37.28 11.96
CA ALA A 1009 -7.60 37.83 10.65
C ALA A 1009 -8.66 37.44 9.59
N PRO A 1010 -9.90 37.96 9.68
CA PRO A 1010 -11.04 37.49 8.86
C PRO A 1010 -10.83 37.64 7.35
N GLU A 1011 -10.19 38.72 6.89
CA GLU A 1011 -9.93 38.93 5.45
C GLU A 1011 -8.90 37.93 4.91
N LEU A 1012 -7.79 37.73 5.62
CA LEU A 1012 -6.78 36.73 5.27
C LEU A 1012 -7.39 35.33 5.33
N TYR A 1013 -8.16 35.00 6.36
CA TYR A 1013 -8.81 33.70 6.52
C TYR A 1013 -9.59 33.28 5.25
N VAL A 1014 -10.31 34.22 4.62
CA VAL A 1014 -11.02 33.96 3.35
C VAL A 1014 -10.07 33.67 2.19
N ALA A 1015 -8.94 34.38 2.11
CA ALA A 1015 -7.91 34.13 1.09
C ALA A 1015 -7.22 32.76 1.27
N PHE A 1016 -6.99 32.34 2.53
CA PHE A 1016 -6.49 31.00 2.85
C PHE A 1016 -7.51 29.91 2.49
N GLU A 1017 -8.79 30.10 2.85
CA GLU A 1017 -9.86 29.18 2.45
C GLU A 1017 -9.89 28.99 0.93
N LYS A 1018 -9.75 30.10 0.18
CA LYS A 1018 -9.73 30.07 -1.28
C LYS A 1018 -8.55 29.27 -1.83
N ALA A 1019 -7.35 29.46 -1.29
CA ALA A 1019 -6.16 28.72 -1.70
C ALA A 1019 -6.33 27.20 -1.51
N VAL A 1020 -6.92 26.78 -0.38
CA VAL A 1020 -7.21 25.37 -0.09
C VAL A 1020 -8.23 24.80 -1.09
N ARG A 1021 -9.31 25.54 -1.38
CA ARG A 1021 -10.35 25.12 -2.35
C ARG A 1021 -9.84 24.97 -3.78
N LEU A 1022 -8.75 25.64 -4.14
CA LEU A 1022 -8.15 25.57 -5.47
C LEU A 1022 -7.24 24.33 -5.65
N ARG A 1023 -6.87 23.64 -4.55
CA ARG A 1023 -6.08 22.40 -4.62
C ARG A 1023 -6.85 21.29 -5.32
N ARG A 1024 -6.13 20.48 -6.11
CA ARG A 1024 -6.71 19.38 -6.90
C ARG A 1024 -6.56 18.04 -6.19
N LEU A 1025 -7.64 17.25 -6.18
CA LEU A 1025 -7.67 15.94 -5.53
C LEU A 1025 -6.63 14.96 -6.10
N GLY A 1026 -6.51 14.88 -7.43
CA GLY A 1026 -5.56 14.00 -8.12
C GLY A 1026 -4.09 14.28 -7.79
N ALA A 1027 -3.77 15.47 -7.27
CA ALA A 1027 -2.41 15.84 -6.87
C ALA A 1027 -2.09 15.49 -5.40
N GLN A 1028 -3.02 14.95 -4.62
CA GLN A 1028 -2.80 14.69 -3.19
C GLN A 1028 -2.20 13.32 -2.93
N SER A 1029 -1.44 13.18 -1.84
CA SER A 1029 -0.97 11.91 -1.27
C SER A 1029 -1.85 11.49 -0.08
N GLY A 1030 -1.62 10.30 0.48
CA GLY A 1030 -2.29 9.85 1.71
C GLY A 1030 -2.09 10.82 2.88
N TRP A 1031 -0.86 11.26 3.13
CA TRP A 1031 -0.58 12.25 4.18
C TRP A 1031 -1.18 13.62 3.83
N SER A 1032 -1.22 14.00 2.55
CA SER A 1032 -1.81 15.28 2.17
C SER A 1032 -3.31 15.31 2.41
N LEU A 1033 -4.03 14.23 2.11
CA LEU A 1033 -5.45 14.11 2.43
C LEU A 1033 -5.70 14.26 3.94
N ALA A 1034 -4.84 13.69 4.77
CA ALA A 1034 -4.92 13.88 6.22
C ALA A 1034 -4.64 15.33 6.64
N HIS A 1035 -3.65 15.99 6.05
CA HIS A 1035 -3.35 17.40 6.31
C HIS A 1035 -4.49 18.32 5.85
N MET A 1036 -5.04 18.09 4.65
CA MET A 1036 -6.21 18.81 4.14
C MET A 1036 -7.41 18.65 5.06
N ALA A 1037 -7.61 17.47 5.65
CA ALA A 1037 -8.67 17.26 6.63
C ALA A 1037 -8.50 18.16 7.86
N SER A 1038 -7.30 18.24 8.44
CA SER A 1038 -7.00 19.17 9.55
C SER A 1038 -7.18 20.64 9.16
N ILE A 1039 -6.75 21.03 7.96
CA ILE A 1039 -6.95 22.38 7.42
C ILE A 1039 -8.44 22.71 7.26
N TYR A 1040 -9.23 21.82 6.66
CA TYR A 1040 -10.67 22.03 6.53
C TYR A 1040 -11.38 22.07 7.88
N ALA A 1041 -10.91 21.31 8.87
CA ALA A 1041 -11.41 21.41 10.24
C ALA A 1041 -11.12 22.80 10.83
N ARG A 1042 -9.90 23.34 10.66
CA ARG A 1042 -9.56 24.73 11.05
C ARG A 1042 -10.36 25.79 10.29
N LEU A 1043 -10.83 25.47 9.09
CA LEU A 1043 -11.73 26.31 8.30
C LEU A 1043 -13.21 26.20 8.72
N GLY A 1044 -13.55 25.37 9.72
CA GLY A 1044 -14.93 25.14 10.15
C GLY A 1044 -15.74 24.24 9.19
N ALA A 1045 -15.08 23.60 8.20
CA ALA A 1045 -15.71 22.85 7.13
C ALA A 1045 -15.69 21.33 7.40
N GLY A 1046 -16.46 20.89 8.41
CA GLY A 1046 -16.46 19.51 8.90
C GLY A 1046 -16.70 18.44 7.83
N ASP A 1047 -17.69 18.63 6.96
CA ASP A 1047 -18.00 17.65 5.90
C ASP A 1047 -16.87 17.53 4.87
N ARG A 1048 -16.21 18.64 4.53
CA ARG A 1048 -15.04 18.63 3.63
C ARG A 1048 -13.84 17.94 4.27
N ALA A 1049 -13.64 18.19 5.56
CA ALA A 1049 -12.60 17.50 6.31
C ALA A 1049 -12.85 15.98 6.33
N LEU A 1050 -14.12 15.55 6.49
CA LEU A 1050 -14.49 14.14 6.49
C LEU A 1050 -14.37 13.51 5.09
N GLU A 1051 -14.74 14.23 4.04
CA GLU A 1051 -14.57 13.83 2.63
C GLU A 1051 -13.11 13.51 2.30
N CYS A 1052 -12.15 14.27 2.85
CA CYS A 1052 -10.72 13.97 2.70
C CYS A 1052 -10.34 12.63 3.35
N LEU A 1053 -10.89 12.30 4.52
CA LEU A 1053 -10.66 11.02 5.19
C LEU A 1053 -11.37 9.86 4.48
N ASP A 1054 -12.59 10.07 3.97
CA ASP A 1054 -13.31 9.11 3.13
C ASP A 1054 -12.49 8.77 1.88
N THR A 1055 -11.93 9.80 1.23
CA THR A 1055 -11.04 9.64 0.07
C THR A 1055 -9.77 8.84 0.43
N LEU A 1056 -9.14 9.16 1.57
CA LEU A 1056 -7.96 8.44 2.05
C LEU A 1056 -8.27 6.96 2.31
N ALA A 1057 -9.45 6.66 2.88
CA ALA A 1057 -9.89 5.28 3.08
C ALA A 1057 -10.06 4.51 1.76
N GLN A 1058 -10.51 5.19 0.71
CA GLN A 1058 -10.71 4.61 -0.62
C GLN A 1058 -9.39 4.34 -1.36
N SER A 1059 -8.41 5.24 -1.26
CA SER A 1059 -7.21 5.21 -2.10
C SER A 1059 -5.94 4.72 -1.39
N CYS A 1060 -5.79 4.97 -0.09
CA CYS A 1060 -4.51 4.91 0.62
C CYS A 1060 -4.51 3.98 1.86
N LEU A 1061 -5.49 3.06 1.99
CA LEU A 1061 -5.54 2.08 3.08
C LEU A 1061 -5.29 0.63 2.65
N LEU A 1062 -4.53 -0.07 3.49
CA LEU A 1062 -4.43 -1.53 3.49
C LEU A 1062 -5.51 -2.18 4.38
N PRO A 1063 -5.81 -3.47 4.19
CA PRO A 1063 -6.78 -4.20 5.01
C PRO A 1063 -6.46 -4.27 6.52
N ASN A 1064 -5.19 -4.17 6.91
CA ASN A 1064 -4.77 -4.01 8.31
C ASN A 1064 -4.81 -2.54 8.80
N LEU A 1065 -5.39 -1.64 8.01
CA LEU A 1065 -5.55 -0.21 8.26
C LEU A 1065 -4.24 0.61 8.32
N PHE A 1066 -3.12 0.05 7.84
CA PHE A 1066 -1.95 0.87 7.55
C PHE A 1066 -2.23 1.82 6.39
N THR A 1067 -1.75 3.05 6.53
CA THR A 1067 -1.78 4.04 5.46
C THR A 1067 -0.59 3.89 4.53
N LEU A 1068 -0.82 4.23 3.26
CA LEU A 1068 0.17 4.28 2.21
C LEU A 1068 0.40 5.73 1.77
N HIS A 1069 1.60 6.05 1.30
CA HIS A 1069 1.90 7.39 0.80
C HIS A 1069 0.99 7.76 -0.39
N ASN A 1070 0.62 6.82 -1.24
CA ASN A 1070 -0.05 7.09 -2.51
C ASN A 1070 -1.15 6.06 -2.81
N ASP A 1071 -1.97 6.38 -3.80
CA ASP A 1071 -2.84 5.43 -4.47
C ASP A 1071 -1.98 4.34 -5.13
N TRP A 1072 -1.85 3.23 -4.42
CA TRP A 1072 -1.07 2.09 -4.87
C TRP A 1072 -1.77 1.28 -5.95
N ARG A 1073 -3.09 1.46 -6.05
CA ARG A 1073 -3.98 0.76 -6.94
C ARG A 1073 -4.18 1.49 -8.26
N GLY A 1074 -3.64 2.71 -8.39
CA GLY A 1074 -3.86 3.55 -9.57
C GLY A 1074 -5.34 3.76 -9.87
N MET A 1075 -6.16 3.98 -8.84
CA MET A 1075 -7.60 4.25 -8.97
C MET A 1075 -7.88 5.65 -9.54
N GLY A 1076 -6.85 6.50 -9.67
CA GLY A 1076 -6.94 7.84 -10.24
C GLY A 1076 -7.58 8.85 -9.29
N ILE A 1077 -7.64 8.52 -8.00
CA ILE A 1077 -8.26 9.38 -6.97
C ILE A 1077 -7.26 10.43 -6.51
N CYS A 1078 -6.07 9.98 -6.13
CA CYS A 1078 -4.96 10.81 -5.66
C CYS A 1078 -3.68 10.36 -6.38
N MET A 1079 -2.52 10.95 -6.04
CA MET A 1079 -1.25 10.62 -6.69
C MET A 1079 -0.98 9.13 -6.67
N ASP A 1080 -0.60 8.56 -7.82
CA ASP A 1080 -0.38 7.13 -8.00
C ASP A 1080 1.07 6.71 -7.73
N MET A 1081 1.23 5.52 -7.15
CA MET A 1081 2.54 4.87 -7.03
C MET A 1081 2.32 3.36 -6.86
N PRO A 1082 2.49 2.52 -7.90
CA PRO A 1082 2.21 1.08 -7.83
C PRO A 1082 2.92 0.31 -6.71
N ALA A 1083 4.02 0.87 -6.17
CA ALA A 1083 4.75 0.34 -5.03
C ALA A 1083 4.76 1.31 -3.84
N ALA A 1084 3.65 2.04 -3.63
CA ALA A 1084 3.52 3.06 -2.59
C ALA A 1084 4.02 2.52 -1.25
N PRO A 1085 4.97 3.21 -0.59
CA PRO A 1085 5.45 2.78 0.72
C PRO A 1085 4.33 2.89 1.76
N ILE A 1086 4.39 2.01 2.75
CA ILE A 1086 3.69 2.27 4.01
C ILE A 1086 4.30 3.52 4.62
N GLN A 1087 3.44 4.49 4.93
CA GLN A 1087 3.81 5.66 5.70
C GLN A 1087 2.69 5.95 6.66
N LEU A 1088 3.01 5.89 7.95
CA LEU A 1088 2.05 6.00 9.05
C LEU A 1088 1.79 7.45 9.46
N ASP A 1089 2.39 8.43 8.77
CA ASP A 1089 2.08 9.85 8.98
C ASP A 1089 0.59 10.11 8.78
N ALA A 1090 0.01 9.58 7.70
CA ALA A 1090 -1.42 9.64 7.43
C ALA A 1090 -2.27 8.94 8.51
N ASN A 1091 -1.80 7.85 9.14
CA ASN A 1091 -2.48 7.26 10.30
C ASN A 1091 -2.55 8.26 11.47
N MET A 1092 -1.46 8.99 11.75
CA MET A 1092 -1.39 9.99 12.83
C MET A 1092 -2.11 11.29 12.46
N GLY A 1093 -2.03 11.70 11.21
CA GLY A 1093 -2.78 12.81 10.63
C GLY A 1093 -4.28 12.57 10.69
N TRP A 1094 -4.74 11.33 10.48
CA TRP A 1094 -6.15 10.96 10.69
C TRP A 1094 -6.60 11.22 12.15
N VAL A 1095 -5.76 10.84 13.13
CA VAL A 1095 -6.04 11.11 14.54
C VAL A 1095 -6.18 12.61 14.79
N ASN A 1096 -5.23 13.41 14.28
CA ASN A 1096 -5.25 14.85 14.43
C ASN A 1096 -6.45 15.49 13.70
N ALA A 1097 -6.78 15.10 12.47
CA ALA A 1097 -7.90 15.67 11.73
C ALA A 1097 -9.23 15.49 12.47
N VAL A 1098 -9.49 14.29 13.00
CA VAL A 1098 -10.67 14.05 13.86
C VAL A 1098 -10.61 14.87 15.15
N GLN A 1099 -9.42 15.08 15.71
CA GLN A 1099 -9.26 15.98 16.86
C GLN A 1099 -9.61 17.42 16.52
N GLU A 1100 -9.05 17.98 15.43
CA GLU A 1100 -9.32 19.35 14.98
C GLU A 1100 -10.80 19.57 14.63
N MET A 1101 -11.51 18.55 14.09
CA MET A 1101 -12.95 18.63 13.85
C MET A 1101 -13.77 18.84 15.14
N LEU A 1102 -13.33 18.19 16.23
CA LEU A 1102 -14.10 18.07 17.48
C LEU A 1102 -13.61 18.99 18.60
N LEU A 1103 -12.33 19.37 18.58
CA LEU A 1103 -11.67 20.20 19.59
C LEU A 1103 -10.47 20.93 18.96
N GLN A 1104 -10.61 22.23 18.73
CA GLN A 1104 -9.48 23.07 18.37
C GLN A 1104 -8.88 23.67 19.65
N VAL A 1105 -7.55 23.58 19.78
CA VAL A 1105 -6.81 24.11 20.94
C VAL A 1105 -5.71 25.06 20.45
N SER A 1106 -5.70 26.28 21.00
CA SER A 1106 -4.61 27.24 20.91
C SER A 1106 -4.20 27.69 22.33
N PRO A 1107 -3.12 28.48 22.50
CA PRO A 1107 -2.70 28.96 23.82
C PRO A 1107 -3.76 29.80 24.54
N ASP A 1108 -4.59 30.51 23.78
CA ASP A 1108 -5.58 31.49 24.25
C ASP A 1108 -7.03 31.06 24.03
N MET A 1109 -7.29 29.99 23.28
CA MET A 1109 -8.64 29.61 22.86
C MET A 1109 -8.83 28.09 22.80
N VAL A 1110 -10.03 27.65 23.18
CA VAL A 1110 -10.54 26.29 22.94
C VAL A 1110 -11.88 26.38 22.24
N LYS A 1111 -12.00 25.79 21.04
CA LYS A 1111 -13.28 25.70 20.32
C LYS A 1111 -13.85 24.30 20.43
N LEU A 1112 -15.10 24.19 20.85
CA LEU A 1112 -15.80 22.93 21.05
C LEU A 1112 -16.63 22.58 19.82
N LEU A 1113 -16.38 21.40 19.24
CA LEU A 1113 -17.04 20.90 18.03
C LEU A 1113 -17.01 21.92 16.86
N PRO A 1114 -15.87 22.58 16.58
CA PRO A 1114 -15.79 23.72 15.65
C PRO A 1114 -16.09 23.34 14.19
N ALA A 1115 -15.86 22.09 13.82
CA ALA A 1115 -16.10 21.56 12.47
C ALA A 1115 -16.71 20.16 12.56
N LEU A 1116 -17.77 20.00 13.37
CA LEU A 1116 -18.51 18.74 13.48
C LEU A 1116 -19.19 18.40 12.13
N PRO A 1117 -18.83 17.28 11.48
CA PRO A 1117 -19.49 16.84 10.25
C PRO A 1117 -20.99 16.60 10.45
N GLU A 1118 -21.78 16.83 9.40
CA GLU A 1118 -23.23 16.77 9.50
C GLU A 1118 -23.72 15.37 9.91
N ARG A 1119 -23.05 14.33 9.41
CA ARG A 1119 -23.42 12.92 9.69
C ARG A 1119 -23.14 12.48 11.13
N TRP A 1120 -22.33 13.19 11.90
CA TRP A 1120 -22.05 12.86 13.31
C TRP A 1120 -23.09 13.47 14.25
N ARG A 1121 -24.30 12.90 14.20
CA ARG A 1121 -25.47 13.37 14.95
C ARG A 1121 -25.27 13.30 16.46
N SER A 1122 -24.61 12.26 16.96
CA SER A 1122 -24.34 12.12 18.39
C SER A 1122 -22.93 11.59 18.65
N GLY A 1123 -22.36 11.88 19.80
CA GLY A 1123 -21.06 11.33 20.16
C GLY A 1123 -20.55 11.80 21.51
N ARG A 1124 -19.38 11.29 21.86
CA ARG A 1124 -18.70 11.63 23.11
C ARG A 1124 -17.20 11.51 22.96
N LEU A 1125 -16.48 12.53 23.39
CA LEU A 1125 -15.04 12.48 23.63
C LEU A 1125 -14.77 12.62 25.13
N SER A 1126 -13.75 11.95 25.63
CA SER A 1126 -13.38 12.01 27.05
C SER A 1126 -11.88 11.84 27.24
N GLY A 1127 -11.31 12.59 28.18
CA GLY A 1127 -9.88 12.56 28.51
C GLY A 1127 -8.98 13.39 27.58
N TRP A 1128 -9.56 14.06 26.58
CA TRP A 1128 -8.80 14.92 25.67
C TRP A 1128 -8.23 16.12 26.43
N ARG A 1129 -7.17 16.73 25.91
CA ARG A 1129 -6.43 17.77 26.62
C ARG A 1129 -6.49 19.11 25.91
N TYR A 1130 -6.56 20.16 26.71
CA TYR A 1130 -6.14 21.51 26.33
C TYR A 1130 -4.89 21.86 27.14
N HIS A 1131 -4.23 22.97 26.84
CA HIS A 1131 -2.91 23.30 27.39
C HIS A 1131 -2.78 23.12 28.91
N THR A 1132 -3.80 23.53 29.67
CA THR A 1132 -3.75 23.56 31.15
C THR A 1132 -4.69 22.56 31.82
N GLY A 1133 -5.31 21.63 31.08
CA GLY A 1133 -6.27 20.69 31.66
C GLY A 1133 -6.85 19.64 30.73
N ARG A 1134 -7.97 19.04 31.14
CA ARG A 1134 -8.68 17.98 30.40
C ARG A 1134 -10.10 18.39 30.06
N ILE A 1135 -10.64 17.81 29.00
CA ILE A 1135 -11.98 18.06 28.56
C ILE A 1135 -12.72 16.78 28.19
N THR A 1136 -14.00 16.77 28.54
CA THR A 1136 -15.00 15.78 28.10
C THR A 1136 -16.14 16.54 27.42
N VAL A 1137 -16.57 16.08 26.26
CA VAL A 1137 -17.70 16.65 25.51
C VAL A 1137 -18.62 15.52 25.08
N GLU A 1138 -19.92 15.72 25.25
CA GLU A 1138 -20.99 14.82 24.82
C GLU A 1138 -22.03 15.64 24.05
N TRP A 1139 -22.51 15.11 22.92
CA TRP A 1139 -23.47 15.81 22.09
C TRP A 1139 -24.50 14.87 21.49
N ASP A 1140 -25.69 15.42 21.27
CA ASP A 1140 -26.76 14.84 20.46
C ASP A 1140 -27.50 16.00 19.77
N ARG A 1141 -27.26 16.15 18.46
CA ARG A 1141 -27.84 17.22 17.64
C ARG A 1141 -29.34 17.05 17.46
N ASP A 1142 -29.84 15.82 17.45
CA ASP A 1142 -31.26 15.54 17.25
C ASP A 1142 -32.05 15.85 18.53
N ALA A 1143 -31.44 15.64 19.70
CA ALA A 1143 -31.98 16.04 20.99
C ALA A 1143 -31.70 17.52 21.37
N GLY A 1144 -30.91 18.26 20.58
CA GLY A 1144 -30.46 19.61 20.91
C GLY A 1144 -29.59 19.68 22.18
N MET A 1145 -28.92 18.58 22.52
CA MET A 1145 -28.18 18.39 23.76
C MET A 1145 -26.68 18.58 23.52
N PHE A 1146 -26.05 19.38 24.37
CA PHE A 1146 -24.59 19.56 24.41
C PHE A 1146 -24.13 19.68 25.86
N HIS A 1147 -23.18 18.82 26.24
CA HIS A 1147 -22.55 18.84 27.54
C HIS A 1147 -21.03 18.91 27.39
N ALA A 1148 -20.39 19.81 28.12
CA ALA A 1148 -18.94 19.84 28.22
C ALA A 1148 -18.49 19.97 29.67
N LYS A 1149 -17.41 19.28 30.02
CA LYS A 1149 -16.73 19.36 31.31
C LYS A 1149 -15.27 19.70 31.07
N LEU A 1150 -14.84 20.87 31.54
CA LEU A 1150 -13.43 21.29 31.55
C LEU A 1150 -12.88 21.11 32.96
N GLU A 1151 -11.73 20.45 33.07
CA GLU A 1151 -11.02 20.19 34.33
C GLU A 1151 -9.63 20.82 34.28
N ALA A 1152 -9.39 21.80 35.14
CA ALA A 1152 -8.13 22.53 35.16
C ALA A 1152 -7.09 21.79 36.00
N GLU A 1153 -5.96 21.42 35.40
CA GLU A 1153 -4.80 20.86 36.10
C GLU A 1153 -3.79 21.95 36.50
N ARG A 1154 -3.79 23.07 35.77
CA ARG A 1154 -3.06 24.30 36.07
C ARG A 1154 -4.00 25.50 35.98
N GLU A 1155 -3.51 26.69 36.36
CA GLU A 1155 -4.24 27.94 36.12
C GLU A 1155 -4.61 28.05 34.64
N THR A 1156 -5.89 28.31 34.37
CA THR A 1156 -6.45 28.43 33.03
C THR A 1156 -7.03 29.83 32.89
N ASP A 1157 -6.62 30.56 31.84
CA ASP A 1157 -7.27 31.79 31.36
C ASP A 1157 -7.36 31.70 29.83
N ILE A 1158 -8.55 31.35 29.32
CA ILE A 1158 -8.77 31.06 27.89
C ILE A 1158 -10.13 31.58 27.43
N LEU A 1159 -10.28 31.76 26.13
CA LEU A 1159 -11.56 31.89 25.47
C LEU A 1159 -12.11 30.50 25.12
N VAL A 1160 -13.36 30.22 25.50
CA VAL A 1160 -14.09 29.01 25.09
C VAL A 1160 -15.15 29.39 24.06
N SER A 1161 -15.11 28.75 22.88
CA SER A 1161 -16.15 28.87 21.86
C SER A 1161 -17.08 27.67 21.90
N LEU A 1162 -18.39 27.94 22.04
CA LEU A 1162 -19.45 26.93 21.97
C LEU A 1162 -19.83 26.62 20.51
N PRO A 1163 -20.40 25.43 20.24
CA PRO A 1163 -20.89 25.11 18.90
C PRO A 1163 -22.09 26.00 18.54
N PRO A 1164 -22.19 26.47 17.27
CA PRO A 1164 -23.23 27.43 16.86
C PRO A 1164 -24.66 26.87 16.89
N TRP A 1165 -24.81 25.53 16.93
CA TRP A 1165 -26.10 24.84 17.02
C TRP A 1165 -26.51 24.54 18.46
N ALA A 1166 -25.62 24.74 19.46
CA ALA A 1166 -26.00 24.59 20.85
C ALA A 1166 -27.00 25.69 21.23
N GLY A 1167 -28.06 25.31 21.96
CA GLY A 1167 -29.07 26.23 22.48
C GLY A 1167 -28.53 27.12 23.60
N GLU A 1168 -29.41 27.64 24.45
CA GLU A 1168 -28.98 28.37 25.64
C GLU A 1168 -28.21 27.45 26.59
N CYS A 1169 -27.02 27.88 27.01
CA CYS A 1169 -26.12 27.08 27.82
C CYS A 1169 -26.04 27.62 29.25
N SER A 1170 -26.23 26.74 30.22
CA SER A 1170 -25.88 27.02 31.61
C SER A 1170 -24.43 26.64 31.86
N MET A 1171 -23.68 27.52 32.52
CA MET A 1171 -22.27 27.31 32.86
C MET A 1171 -22.10 27.39 34.36
N SER A 1172 -21.63 26.32 34.99
CA SER A 1172 -21.49 26.25 36.45
C SER A 1172 -20.22 25.49 36.87
N GLY A 1173 -19.57 25.96 37.92
CA GLY A 1173 -18.34 25.36 38.41
C GLY A 1173 -17.87 26.02 39.69
N PRO A 1174 -17.53 25.26 40.75
CA PRO A 1174 -16.99 25.85 41.97
C PRO A 1174 -15.68 26.58 41.65
N ALA A 1175 -15.61 27.87 42.00
CA ALA A 1175 -14.48 28.76 41.73
C ALA A 1175 -14.14 28.99 40.24
N ALA A 1176 -15.08 28.71 39.33
CA ALA A 1176 -14.95 29.10 37.92
C ALA A 1176 -15.47 30.53 37.71
N SER A 1177 -14.72 31.34 36.95
CA SER A 1177 -15.18 32.66 36.48
C SER A 1177 -15.45 32.59 34.99
N VAL A 1178 -16.68 32.88 34.59
CA VAL A 1178 -17.14 32.88 33.19
C VAL A 1178 -17.71 34.25 32.87
N GLN A 1179 -17.25 34.87 31.78
CA GLN A 1179 -17.75 36.15 31.29
C GLN A 1179 -18.01 36.09 29.79
N PRO A 1180 -19.08 36.71 29.27
CA PRO A 1180 -19.28 36.85 27.82
C PRO A 1180 -18.11 37.57 27.16
N SER A 1181 -17.70 37.11 25.97
CA SER A 1181 -16.66 37.76 25.17
C SER A 1181 -17.23 38.80 24.19
N MET A 1182 -16.40 39.77 23.84
CA MET A 1182 -16.71 40.78 22.82
C MET A 1182 -16.72 40.20 21.39
N LEU A 1183 -16.21 38.98 21.19
CA LEU A 1183 -16.19 38.29 19.89
C LEU A 1183 -17.58 37.77 19.46
N GLY A 1184 -18.55 37.74 20.37
CA GLY A 1184 -19.92 37.34 20.10
C GLY A 1184 -20.47 36.34 21.12
N PRO A 1185 -21.77 36.00 21.01
CA PRO A 1185 -22.50 35.24 22.03
C PRO A 1185 -22.01 33.79 22.21
N LEU A 1186 -21.26 33.25 21.25
CA LEU A 1186 -20.69 31.90 21.35
C LEU A 1186 -19.40 31.83 22.17
N PHE A 1187 -18.77 32.98 22.44
CA PHE A 1187 -17.43 33.06 23.03
C PHE A 1187 -17.50 33.51 24.50
N HIS A 1188 -16.78 32.81 25.36
CA HIS A 1188 -16.79 33.05 26.81
C HIS A 1188 -15.35 33.09 27.34
N ALA A 1189 -14.99 34.15 28.07
CA ALA A 1189 -13.74 34.20 28.81
C ALA A 1189 -13.88 33.33 30.07
N VAL A 1190 -13.02 32.32 30.19
CA VAL A 1190 -13.07 31.30 31.24
C VAL A 1190 -11.78 31.33 32.03
N ARG A 1191 -11.90 31.52 33.35
CA ARG A 1191 -10.81 31.38 34.32
C ARG A 1191 -11.08 30.25 35.30
N LEU A 1192 -10.11 29.35 35.45
CA LEU A 1192 -10.17 28.19 36.33
C LEU A 1192 -8.86 28.06 37.13
N HIS A 1193 -9.01 27.70 38.40
CA HIS A 1193 -7.88 27.37 39.29
C HIS A 1193 -7.55 25.86 39.21
N PRO A 1194 -6.31 25.45 39.53
CA PRO A 1194 -5.93 24.05 39.61
C PRO A 1194 -6.90 23.22 40.47
N GLY A 1195 -7.38 22.10 39.93
CA GLY A 1195 -8.34 21.21 40.56
C GLY A 1195 -9.81 21.65 40.46
N SER A 1196 -10.10 22.82 39.90
CA SER A 1196 -11.47 23.26 39.63
C SER A 1196 -12.01 22.68 38.31
N GLN A 1197 -13.33 22.69 38.17
CA GLN A 1197 -14.03 22.22 36.98
C GLN A 1197 -15.13 23.19 36.56
N LEU A 1198 -15.36 23.28 35.25
CA LEU A 1198 -16.48 23.98 34.64
C LEU A 1198 -17.36 22.97 33.92
N LEU A 1199 -18.65 22.98 34.24
CA LEU A 1199 -19.70 22.25 33.55
C LEU A 1199 -20.45 23.22 32.64
N ILE A 1200 -20.67 22.82 31.40
CA ILE A 1200 -21.43 23.53 30.39
C ILE A 1200 -22.54 22.60 29.95
N ASP A 1201 -23.78 22.96 30.25
CA ASP A 1201 -24.96 22.17 29.94
C ASP A 1201 -25.92 23.01 29.10
N CYS A 1202 -26.11 22.62 27.84
CA CYS A 1202 -27.05 23.23 26.92
C CYS A 1202 -28.16 22.22 26.62
N SER A 1203 -29.40 22.66 26.76
CA SER A 1203 -30.60 21.86 26.48
C SER A 1203 -31.65 22.76 25.81
N PRO A 1204 -32.59 22.18 25.05
CA PRO A 1204 -33.62 22.94 24.32
C PRO A 1204 -34.49 23.84 25.18
#